data_AF-A0A1V4TEI5-F1
#
_entry.id   AF-A0A1V4TEI5-F1
#
_cell.length_a   1.000
_cell.length_b   1.000
_cell.length_c   1.000
_cell.angle_alpha   90.00
_cell.angle_beta   90.00
_cell.angle_gamma   90.00
#
_symmetry.space_group_name_H-M   'P 1'
#
loop_
_entity.id
_entity.type
_entity.pdbx_description
1 polymer ?
#
loop_
_entity_poly.entity_id
_entity_poly.type
_entity_poly.pdbx_seq_one_letter_code
_entity_poly.pdbx_strand_id
1 'polypeptide(L)'
;MKKTCSHCKGKGRTVVSYKICEACHGTGVNDEVDIKNHLKGLPEGARERFQLDEEQEVPCSVCHGKGEVEVTEECPECKGKGELNLCSKCGRPIKSGDYCDDCRDKQDKPRVYQLHPASELRDLEIGEHYKGKITRVEDYGVFVSLSKKLYGLLRLRNPPYSVGDELFVQVTEIKHNRGEVDLAPAAIKGTYELVKLKKDVPRTRIVDITPKMKGRNVRVVGEVIQIQQTSGPTIFTVSDETGITWAAAFDEPGVRVYPNINMDNIVEVLGEVSLHGGKIQIESESIERLHGLEATEVRKLIDEALDERAEPENDKLIQDAPILRKLQPRLRAAAKSIRRAVLDGRSILVRHHADADGICAGVAVEKAVIPLLQEINPANDAEWHYFRRSPSKAPFYEIEDVVKDLSFALEDLERHGQKLPLIVLLDNGSTEEDILALLKVKIYDLEVVVVDHHYPGEVTDGRVAVDDYVDVHVNPYLEGGDSQVTAGALAVELAQMINPSIRERLLHLPGIAAVGDHARSPEAEWYIDMAKDKGYEMDDLEKIATAIDFEAFYLRFMNGRGIMDTILGLGNRDKHTKLVDALYNESEKRVKWQLAAAMPNLKTQEFPNGITFNVLDVEKYAHKFTYPAPGKTCGFVHDQMVQKLGEETPIITLAYGPDFGVIRATDAVNEIYGFNLNTIILQLLEEIPEAGIDGGGHECAGSLKFVEGLSKKVLQNFAGKVAGLKTN
;
A
#
# COMPACT_ATOMS: atom_id res chain seq x y z
N MET A 1 -13.53 48.33 7.69
CA MET A 1 -12.82 47.32 8.49
C MET A 1 -13.04 47.61 9.95
N LYS A 2 -13.83 46.76 10.57
CA LYS A 2 -13.98 46.74 12.01
C LYS A 2 -12.65 46.29 12.59
N LYS A 3 -11.96 47.15 13.35
CA LYS A 3 -10.73 46.76 14.04
C LYS A 3 -11.09 46.47 15.49
N THR A 4 -10.62 45.32 15.93
CA THR A 4 -10.72 44.82 17.29
C THR A 4 -10.22 45.90 18.25
N CYS A 5 -11.08 46.35 19.17
CA CYS A 5 -10.71 47.36 20.15
C CYS A 5 -9.56 46.82 21.00
N SER A 6 -8.43 47.51 21.00
CA SER A 6 -7.20 47.08 21.69
C SER A 6 -7.38 47.03 23.20
N HIS A 7 -8.24 47.89 23.76
CA HIS A 7 -8.47 47.97 25.21
C HIS A 7 -9.22 46.76 25.78
N CYS A 8 -10.25 46.25 25.10
CA CYS A 8 -10.93 45.01 25.50
C CYS A 8 -10.50 43.80 24.66
N LYS A 9 -9.43 43.94 23.85
CA LYS A 9 -8.98 42.96 22.86
C LYS A 9 -10.13 42.34 22.05
N GLY A 10 -11.11 43.16 21.66
CA GLY A 10 -12.24 42.71 20.83
C GLY A 10 -13.48 42.24 21.56
N LYS A 11 -13.40 42.00 22.87
CA LYS A 11 -14.48 41.33 23.60
C LYS A 11 -15.68 42.23 23.92
N GLY A 12 -15.57 43.54 23.70
CA GLY A 12 -16.60 44.54 24.04
C GLY A 12 -16.80 44.76 25.54
N ARG A 13 -16.12 43.96 26.37
CA ARG A 13 -16.28 43.89 27.82
C ARG A 13 -14.95 43.58 28.50
N THR A 14 -14.81 44.00 29.77
CA THR A 14 -13.65 43.74 30.62
C THR A 14 -14.07 42.88 31.80
N VAL A 15 -13.25 41.88 32.16
CA VAL A 15 -13.53 40.93 33.25
C VAL A 15 -13.29 41.62 34.59
N VAL A 16 -14.28 41.55 35.49
CA VAL A 16 -14.25 42.20 36.81
C VAL A 16 -14.18 41.18 37.94
N SER A 17 -14.73 39.97 37.78
CA SER A 17 -14.64 38.87 38.76
C SER A 17 -14.91 37.50 38.12
N TYR A 18 -14.79 36.41 38.88
CA TYR A 18 -15.09 35.02 38.46
C TYR A 18 -16.12 34.40 39.41
N LYS A 19 -17.01 33.57 38.89
CA LYS A 19 -18.01 32.80 39.67
C LYS A 19 -17.94 31.31 39.32
N ILE A 20 -18.28 30.42 40.26
CA ILE A 20 -18.29 28.97 40.02
C ILE A 20 -19.28 28.64 38.89
N CYS A 21 -18.87 27.76 37.98
CA CYS A 21 -19.67 27.32 36.84
C CYS A 21 -20.81 26.43 37.32
N GLU A 22 -22.03 26.94 37.22
CA GLU A 22 -23.22 26.20 37.64
C GLU A 22 -23.54 25.00 36.74
N ALA A 23 -23.06 24.97 35.50
CA ALA A 23 -23.37 23.90 34.53
C ALA A 23 -22.60 22.60 34.79
N CYS A 24 -21.37 22.68 35.30
CA CYS A 24 -20.59 21.51 35.74
C CYS A 24 -20.39 21.50 37.26
N HIS A 25 -21.07 22.39 37.98
CA HIS A 25 -20.92 22.57 39.44
C HIS A 25 -19.47 22.70 39.94
N GLY A 26 -18.56 23.23 39.10
CA GLY A 26 -17.15 23.42 39.44
C GLY A 26 -16.19 22.31 38.99
N THR A 27 -16.66 21.21 38.39
CA THR A 27 -15.79 20.07 38.03
C THR A 27 -15.01 20.28 36.73
N GLY A 28 -15.52 21.09 35.81
CA GLY A 28 -14.85 21.39 34.54
C GLY A 28 -15.13 20.41 33.40
N VAL A 29 -15.85 19.31 33.59
CA VAL A 29 -16.15 18.29 32.56
C VAL A 29 -17.67 18.18 32.37
N ASN A 30 -18.15 17.96 31.12
CA ASN A 30 -19.59 17.82 30.84
C ASN A 30 -20.02 16.48 30.23
N ASP A 31 -19.16 15.74 29.51
CA ASP A 31 -19.49 14.46 28.84
C ASP A 31 -18.22 13.73 28.38
N GLU A 32 -18.25 12.63 27.61
CA GLU A 32 -17.11 11.84 27.07
C GLU A 32 -17.09 11.79 25.50
N VAL A 33 -15.94 11.52 24.84
CA VAL A 33 -15.62 11.66 23.39
C VAL A 33 -15.57 10.29 22.70
N ASP A 34 -16.28 10.17 21.58
CA ASP A 34 -16.39 8.98 20.73
C ASP A 34 -15.26 8.85 19.66
N ILE A 35 -14.57 7.70 19.63
CA ILE A 35 -13.42 7.36 18.74
C ILE A 35 -13.86 7.01 17.31
N LYS A 36 -15.17 6.87 17.03
CA LYS A 36 -15.75 6.40 15.75
C LYS A 36 -15.27 7.09 14.47
N ASN A 37 -14.81 8.35 14.52
CA ASN A 37 -14.49 9.13 13.33
C ASN A 37 -13.09 8.87 12.73
N HIS A 38 -12.21 8.15 13.42
CA HIS A 38 -10.86 7.81 12.93
C HIS A 38 -10.75 6.42 12.29
N LEU A 39 -11.81 5.61 12.32
CA LEU A 39 -11.82 4.20 11.88
C LEU A 39 -12.62 4.02 10.59
N LYS A 40 -12.36 4.81 9.55
CA LYS A 40 -13.09 4.69 8.27
C LYS A 40 -12.79 3.32 7.64
N GLY A 41 -13.83 2.57 7.31
CA GLY A 41 -13.72 1.30 6.57
C GLY A 41 -13.87 0.03 7.40
N LEU A 42 -13.82 0.10 8.74
CA LEU A 42 -14.09 -1.07 9.60
C LEU A 42 -15.60 -1.24 9.81
N PRO A 43 -16.16 -2.45 9.58
CA PRO A 43 -17.56 -2.76 9.86
C PRO A 43 -17.85 -2.76 11.37
N GLU A 44 -19.14 -2.66 11.73
CA GLU A 44 -19.60 -2.47 13.10
C GLU A 44 -19.15 -3.61 14.05
N GLY A 45 -19.23 -4.86 13.60
CA GLY A 45 -18.79 -6.03 14.39
C GLY A 45 -17.27 -6.04 14.69
N ALA A 46 -16.46 -5.48 13.79
CA ALA A 46 -15.01 -5.36 13.99
C ALA A 46 -14.64 -4.34 15.09
N ARG A 47 -15.48 -3.31 15.28
CA ARG A 47 -15.27 -2.25 16.29
C ARG A 47 -15.65 -2.74 17.68
N GLU A 48 -16.77 -3.47 17.79
CA GLU A 48 -17.23 -4.10 19.03
C GLU A 48 -16.22 -5.12 19.56
N ARG A 49 -15.66 -5.98 18.69
CA ARG A 49 -14.70 -7.04 19.08
C ARG A 49 -13.46 -6.52 19.80
N PHE A 50 -13.03 -5.28 19.51
CA PHE A 50 -11.84 -4.66 20.09
C PHE A 50 -12.13 -3.50 21.05
N GLN A 51 -13.40 -3.29 21.44
CA GLN A 51 -13.82 -2.21 22.34
C GLN A 51 -13.34 -0.82 21.86
N LEU A 52 -13.31 -0.62 20.54
CA LEU A 52 -12.83 0.64 19.94
C LEU A 52 -13.86 1.78 20.04
N ASP A 53 -14.94 1.56 20.80
CA ASP A 53 -16.06 2.47 21.04
C ASP A 53 -16.06 3.11 22.45
N GLU A 54 -15.03 2.91 23.28
CA GLU A 54 -14.97 3.54 24.63
C GLU A 54 -14.65 5.05 24.57
N GLU A 55 -15.37 5.86 25.35
CA GLU A 55 -15.38 7.33 25.28
C GLU A 55 -14.27 7.99 26.16
N GLN A 56 -13.65 9.10 25.71
CA GLN A 56 -12.66 9.90 26.48
C GLN A 56 -13.25 11.24 26.98
N GLU A 57 -13.15 11.60 28.27
CA GLU A 57 -13.79 12.80 28.86
C GLU A 57 -13.66 14.15 28.07
N VAL A 58 -14.81 14.77 27.77
CA VAL A 58 -15.07 16.08 27.13
C VAL A 58 -15.14 17.22 28.16
N PRO A 59 -14.29 18.25 28.02
CA PRO A 59 -14.34 19.44 28.86
C PRO A 59 -15.68 20.20 28.77
N CYS A 60 -16.16 20.69 29.92
CA CYS A 60 -17.43 21.41 30.07
C CYS A 60 -17.59 22.52 29.05
N SER A 61 -18.68 22.51 28.28
CA SER A 61 -18.91 23.49 27.22
C SER A 61 -19.10 24.93 27.74
N VAL A 62 -19.49 25.10 29.01
CA VAL A 62 -19.78 26.42 29.60
C VAL A 62 -18.55 27.07 30.22
N CYS A 63 -17.67 26.30 30.87
CA CYS A 63 -16.43 26.82 31.48
C CYS A 63 -15.15 26.34 30.80
N HIS A 64 -15.27 25.52 29.75
CA HIS A 64 -14.18 24.94 28.97
C HIS A 64 -13.10 24.25 29.80
N GLY A 65 -13.49 23.33 30.69
CA GLY A 65 -12.51 22.61 31.52
C GLY A 65 -12.20 23.23 32.88
N LYS A 66 -12.60 24.47 33.14
CA LYS A 66 -12.01 25.28 34.23
C LYS A 66 -12.80 25.31 35.54
N GLY A 67 -14.06 24.89 35.55
CA GLY A 67 -14.94 24.93 36.72
C GLY A 67 -15.48 26.32 37.10
N GLU A 68 -15.04 27.41 36.46
CA GLU A 68 -15.45 28.79 36.78
C GLU A 68 -15.75 29.62 35.53
N VAL A 69 -16.64 30.63 35.65
CA VAL A 69 -17.14 31.50 34.56
C VAL A 69 -16.87 32.98 34.88
N GLU A 70 -16.40 33.72 33.89
CA GLU A 70 -16.03 35.15 34.04
C GLU A 70 -17.25 36.07 34.12
N VAL A 71 -17.22 37.06 35.02
CA VAL A 71 -18.20 38.17 35.12
C VAL A 71 -17.58 39.43 34.51
N THR A 72 -18.34 40.12 33.65
CA THR A 72 -17.80 41.15 32.75
C THR A 72 -18.67 42.42 32.70
N GLU A 73 -18.03 43.59 32.53
CA GLU A 73 -18.66 44.91 32.34
C GLU A 73 -18.32 45.52 30.96
N GLU A 74 -19.14 46.45 30.45
CA GLU A 74 -18.97 47.03 29.10
C GLU A 74 -17.70 47.89 28.95
N CYS A 75 -16.98 47.70 27.84
CA CYS A 75 -15.75 48.39 27.55
C CYS A 75 -15.99 49.88 27.21
N PRO A 76 -15.35 50.83 27.91
CA PRO A 76 -15.62 52.26 27.75
C PRO A 76 -15.17 52.83 26.40
N GLU A 77 -14.15 52.28 25.74
CA GLU A 77 -13.64 52.78 24.45
C GLU A 77 -14.54 52.43 23.25
N CYS A 78 -15.07 51.21 23.22
CA CYS A 78 -15.94 50.75 22.13
C CYS A 78 -17.43 50.78 22.50
N LYS A 79 -17.76 51.19 23.74
CA LYS A 79 -19.12 51.25 24.30
C LYS A 79 -19.88 49.94 24.07
N GLY A 80 -19.30 48.84 24.52
CA GLY A 80 -19.89 47.50 24.41
C GLY A 80 -19.72 46.83 23.03
N LYS A 81 -19.32 47.55 21.97
CA LYS A 81 -19.33 46.99 20.60
C LYS A 81 -18.16 46.09 20.25
N GLY A 82 -17.11 46.05 21.07
CA GLY A 82 -15.89 45.23 20.87
C GLY A 82 -15.01 45.65 19.69
N GLU A 83 -15.57 46.39 18.74
CA GLU A 83 -14.95 46.75 17.49
C GLU A 83 -15.15 48.23 17.20
N LEU A 84 -14.12 48.85 16.64
CA LEU A 84 -14.18 50.21 16.14
C LEU A 84 -14.33 50.12 14.62
N ASN A 85 -15.38 50.74 14.08
CA ASN A 85 -15.58 50.84 12.64
C ASN A 85 -14.50 51.77 12.06
N LEU A 86 -13.48 51.19 11.42
CA LEU A 86 -12.45 51.92 10.69
C LEU A 86 -12.68 51.75 9.19
N CYS A 87 -12.21 52.69 8.37
CA CYS A 87 -12.18 52.54 6.91
C CYS A 87 -11.27 51.38 6.52
N SER A 88 -11.75 50.45 5.67
CA SER A 88 -11.01 49.23 5.27
C SER A 88 -9.69 49.48 4.55
N LYS A 89 -9.46 50.70 4.04
CA LYS A 89 -8.28 51.01 3.24
C LYS A 89 -7.30 51.96 3.91
N CYS A 90 -7.75 52.85 4.80
CA CYS A 90 -6.88 53.84 5.46
C CYS A 90 -6.92 53.81 7.00
N GLY A 91 -7.80 53.01 7.60
CA GLY A 91 -7.84 52.81 9.06
C GLY A 91 -8.42 53.96 9.88
N ARG A 92 -9.02 55.00 9.27
CA ARG A 92 -9.70 56.09 10.02
C ARG A 92 -11.07 55.68 10.57
N PRO A 93 -11.51 56.17 11.75
CA PRO A 93 -12.83 55.84 12.29
C PRO A 93 -13.98 56.40 11.44
N ILE A 94 -14.96 55.57 11.11
CA ILE A 94 -16.13 55.92 10.30
C ILE A 94 -17.43 55.51 11.01
N LYS A 95 -18.50 56.27 10.79
CA LYS A 95 -19.79 56.04 11.47
C LYS A 95 -20.56 54.84 10.90
N SER A 96 -20.54 54.61 9.59
CA SER A 96 -21.20 53.50 8.91
C SER A 96 -20.67 53.28 7.48
N GLY A 97 -20.62 52.03 7.01
CA GLY A 97 -20.07 51.63 5.70
C GLY A 97 -18.66 51.04 5.80
N ASP A 98 -18.15 50.47 4.70
CA ASP A 98 -16.83 49.80 4.68
C ASP A 98 -15.66 50.73 4.35
N TYR A 99 -15.95 51.86 3.71
CA TYR A 99 -14.98 52.82 3.24
C TYR A 99 -15.40 54.24 3.64
N CYS A 100 -14.44 55.08 4.05
CA CYS A 100 -14.68 56.51 4.15
C CYS A 100 -14.90 57.11 2.75
N ASP A 101 -15.44 58.33 2.69
CA ASP A 101 -15.75 59.01 1.42
C ASP A 101 -14.53 59.06 0.47
N ASP A 102 -13.32 59.32 0.98
CA ASP A 102 -12.05 59.28 0.20
C ASP A 102 -11.65 57.88 -0.36
N CYS A 103 -12.24 56.79 0.14
CA CYS A 103 -11.89 55.42 -0.23
C CYS A 103 -12.95 54.72 -1.07
N ARG A 104 -14.11 55.35 -1.28
CA ARG A 104 -15.15 54.86 -2.18
C ARG A 104 -14.76 55.04 -3.66
N ASP A 105 -13.95 56.06 -3.97
CA ASP A 105 -13.40 56.36 -5.32
C ASP A 105 -12.33 55.35 -5.85
N LYS A 106 -12.19 54.18 -5.24
CA LYS A 106 -11.08 53.23 -5.50
C LYS A 106 -11.50 51.87 -6.08
N GLN A 107 -12.71 51.80 -6.65
CA GLN A 107 -13.20 50.64 -7.41
C GLN A 107 -12.55 50.51 -8.80
N ASP A 108 -11.98 51.59 -9.37
CA ASP A 108 -11.17 51.54 -10.59
C ASP A 108 -9.70 51.23 -10.28
N LYS A 109 -9.40 49.98 -9.87
CA LYS A 109 -7.99 49.53 -9.90
C LYS A 109 -7.66 49.08 -11.32
N PRO A 110 -6.66 49.65 -11.98
CA PRO A 110 -6.23 49.17 -13.30
C PRO A 110 -5.70 47.73 -13.18
N ARG A 111 -6.18 46.86 -14.08
CA ARG A 111 -5.67 45.50 -14.25
C ARG A 111 -4.38 45.54 -15.04
N VAL A 112 -3.39 44.78 -14.59
CA VAL A 112 -2.11 44.60 -15.28
C VAL A 112 -1.93 43.13 -15.58
N TYR A 113 -1.73 42.80 -16.84
CA TYR A 113 -1.51 41.45 -17.31
C TYR A 113 -0.03 41.09 -17.28
N GLN A 114 0.28 39.90 -16.77
CA GLN A 114 1.58 39.28 -16.94
C GLN A 114 1.40 38.11 -17.90
N LEU A 115 2.03 38.19 -19.08
CA LEU A 115 1.93 37.15 -20.11
C LEU A 115 2.75 35.93 -19.73
N HIS A 116 2.25 34.76 -20.15
CA HIS A 116 3.02 33.52 -20.11
C HIS A 116 4.23 33.60 -21.05
N PRO A 117 5.39 32.98 -20.73
CA PRO A 117 6.57 32.99 -21.62
C PRO A 117 6.30 32.50 -23.05
N ALA A 118 5.31 31.61 -23.22
CA ALA A 118 4.87 31.05 -24.50
C ALA A 118 3.83 31.89 -25.26
N SER A 119 3.43 33.06 -24.73
CA SER A 119 2.42 33.93 -25.35
C SER A 119 2.90 34.53 -26.67
N GLU A 120 1.97 34.62 -27.61
CA GLU A 120 2.16 35.09 -28.98
C GLU A 120 1.38 36.40 -29.22
N LEU A 121 1.54 36.98 -30.41
CA LEU A 121 0.96 38.27 -30.79
C LEU A 121 -0.59 38.31 -30.71
N ARG A 122 -1.23 37.14 -30.71
CA ARG A 122 -2.69 36.97 -30.65
C ARG A 122 -3.24 37.10 -29.24
N ASP A 123 -2.39 36.94 -28.23
CA ASP A 123 -2.76 36.98 -26.81
C ASP A 123 -2.73 38.41 -26.24
N LEU A 124 -2.43 39.40 -27.10
CA LEU A 124 -2.44 40.81 -26.77
C LEU A 124 -3.78 41.45 -27.13
N GLU A 125 -4.30 42.26 -26.23
CA GLU A 125 -5.48 43.08 -26.46
C GLU A 125 -5.09 44.56 -26.50
N ILE A 126 -5.62 45.27 -27.49
CA ILE A 126 -5.40 46.71 -27.63
C ILE A 126 -6.12 47.43 -26.48
N GLY A 127 -5.41 48.33 -25.81
CA GLY A 127 -5.93 49.12 -24.68
C GLY A 127 -5.62 48.54 -23.31
N GLU A 128 -5.19 47.28 -23.22
CA GLU A 128 -4.84 46.64 -21.95
C GLU A 128 -3.40 46.93 -21.51
N HIS A 129 -3.15 46.78 -20.20
CA HIS A 129 -1.87 47.08 -19.56
C HIS A 129 -1.09 45.80 -19.28
N TYR A 130 0.19 45.76 -19.65
CA TYR A 130 1.06 44.60 -19.48
C TYR A 130 2.32 44.95 -18.68
N LYS A 131 2.80 43.99 -17.90
CA LYS A 131 4.13 44.05 -17.27
C LYS A 131 5.18 43.53 -18.26
N GLY A 132 6.21 44.33 -18.54
CA GLY A 132 7.28 43.96 -19.45
C GLY A 132 8.67 44.36 -18.93
N LYS A 133 9.71 43.80 -19.56
CA LYS A 133 11.12 44.06 -19.22
C LYS A 133 11.85 44.68 -20.40
N ILE A 134 12.62 45.74 -20.16
CA ILE A 134 13.38 46.42 -21.22
C ILE A 134 14.53 45.53 -21.68
N THR A 135 14.60 45.28 -22.99
CA THR A 135 15.69 44.51 -23.60
C THR A 135 16.65 45.38 -24.40
N ARG A 136 16.19 46.50 -24.96
CA ARG A 136 17.04 47.43 -25.72
C ARG A 136 16.53 48.86 -25.61
N VAL A 137 17.45 49.82 -25.54
CA VAL A 137 17.18 51.26 -25.48
C VAL A 137 17.86 51.93 -26.67
N GLU A 138 17.10 52.70 -27.44
CA GLU A 138 17.56 53.45 -28.62
C GLU A 138 17.09 54.91 -28.50
N ASP A 139 17.71 55.83 -29.26
CA ASP A 139 17.39 57.27 -29.20
C ASP A 139 15.91 57.60 -29.55
N TYR A 140 15.26 56.71 -30.30
CA TYR A 140 13.88 56.86 -30.77
C TYR A 140 12.86 56.01 -29.98
N GLY A 141 13.30 55.17 -29.04
CA GLY A 141 12.41 54.34 -28.26
C GLY A 141 13.06 53.16 -27.55
N VAL A 142 12.24 52.43 -26.80
CA VAL A 142 12.64 51.32 -25.94
C VAL A 142 11.94 50.04 -26.38
N PHE A 143 12.69 48.96 -26.54
CA PHE A 143 12.13 47.64 -26.79
C PHE A 143 11.84 46.93 -25.47
N VAL A 144 10.59 46.56 -25.29
CA VAL A 144 10.07 45.90 -24.09
C VAL A 144 9.67 44.47 -24.46
N SER A 145 10.30 43.50 -23.81
CA SER A 145 9.87 42.10 -23.87
C SER A 145 8.64 41.93 -22.98
N LEU A 146 7.54 41.45 -23.59
CA LEU A 146 6.32 41.06 -22.88
C LEU A 146 6.27 39.55 -22.64
N SER A 147 6.92 38.75 -23.50
CA SER A 147 7.15 37.31 -23.33
C SER A 147 8.50 36.90 -23.96
N LYS A 148 8.89 35.62 -23.89
CA LYS A 148 10.15 35.10 -24.47
C LYS A 148 10.26 35.36 -25.98
N LYS A 149 9.12 35.40 -26.67
CA LYS A 149 9.04 35.56 -28.14
C LYS A 149 8.33 36.85 -28.56
N LEU A 150 7.84 37.67 -27.63
CA LEU A 150 7.06 38.86 -27.94
C LEU A 150 7.71 40.14 -27.43
N TYR A 151 7.93 41.06 -28.34
CA TYR A 151 8.57 42.35 -28.10
C TYR A 151 7.68 43.47 -28.63
N GLY A 152 7.56 44.55 -27.87
CA GLY A 152 6.92 45.78 -28.32
C GLY A 152 7.87 46.98 -28.26
N LEU A 153 7.58 48.00 -29.07
CA LEU A 153 8.34 49.23 -29.14
C LEU A 153 7.59 50.36 -28.44
N LEU A 154 8.19 50.90 -27.39
CA LEU A 154 7.74 52.09 -26.69
C LEU A 154 8.47 53.32 -27.26
N ARG A 155 7.78 54.14 -28.05
CA ARG A 155 8.40 55.31 -28.72
C ARG A 155 8.53 56.48 -27.75
N LEU A 156 9.77 56.83 -27.40
CA LEU A 156 10.12 57.92 -26.48
C LEU A 156 11.38 58.61 -26.99
N ARG A 157 11.42 59.94 -26.97
CA ARG A 157 12.65 60.71 -27.23
C ARG A 157 13.43 60.83 -25.92
N ASN A 158 14.71 60.44 -25.94
CA ASN A 158 15.58 60.40 -24.75
C ASN A 158 14.96 59.62 -23.57
N PRO A 159 14.77 58.29 -23.72
CA PRO A 159 14.17 57.48 -22.67
C PRO A 159 15.05 57.45 -21.40
N PRO A 160 14.49 57.71 -20.20
CA PRO A 160 15.24 57.72 -18.95
C PRO A 160 15.44 56.30 -18.36
N TYR A 161 15.38 55.26 -19.19
CA TYR A 161 15.34 53.87 -18.74
C TYR A 161 16.60 53.10 -19.13
N SER A 162 16.93 52.06 -18.35
CA SER A 162 18.07 51.18 -18.58
C SER A 162 17.62 49.80 -19.06
N VAL A 163 18.51 49.08 -19.75
CA VAL A 163 18.27 47.68 -20.11
C VAL A 163 18.12 46.85 -18.83
N GLY A 164 17.05 46.07 -18.76
CA GLY A 164 16.72 45.24 -17.60
C GLY A 164 15.61 45.79 -16.69
N ASP A 165 15.25 47.07 -16.81
CA ASP A 165 14.18 47.66 -15.99
C ASP A 165 12.82 47.02 -16.30
N GLU A 166 11.98 46.85 -15.28
CA GLU A 166 10.59 46.43 -15.43
C GLU A 166 9.67 47.65 -15.49
N LEU A 167 8.71 47.66 -16.40
CA LEU A 167 7.72 48.72 -16.54
C LEU A 167 6.34 48.20 -16.93
N PHE A 168 5.32 49.01 -16.65
CA PHE A 168 3.98 48.81 -17.17
C PHE A 168 3.81 49.56 -18.48
N VAL A 169 3.29 48.86 -19.48
CA VAL A 169 3.04 49.39 -20.83
C VAL A 169 1.62 49.11 -21.24
N GLN A 170 1.04 50.00 -22.03
CA GLN A 170 -0.26 49.79 -22.65
C GLN A 170 -0.06 49.46 -24.12
N VAL A 171 -0.77 48.44 -24.62
CA VAL A 171 -0.74 48.10 -26.06
C VAL A 171 -1.60 49.10 -26.82
N THR A 172 -0.99 49.90 -27.70
CA THR A 172 -1.72 50.89 -28.50
C THR A 172 -2.06 50.41 -29.89
N GLU A 173 -1.21 49.58 -30.49
CA GLU A 173 -1.41 49.08 -31.85
C GLU A 173 -0.71 47.72 -32.00
N ILE A 174 -1.38 46.78 -32.68
CA ILE A 174 -0.83 45.46 -33.01
C ILE A 174 -0.77 45.32 -34.53
N LYS A 175 0.44 45.28 -35.10
CA LYS A 175 0.66 45.16 -36.55
C LYS A 175 0.90 43.71 -36.94
N HIS A 176 -0.18 42.94 -37.04
CA HIS A 176 -0.15 41.50 -37.32
C HIS A 176 0.74 41.11 -38.53
N ASN A 177 0.75 41.92 -39.60
CA ASN A 177 1.50 41.62 -40.83
C ASN A 177 3.03 41.75 -40.69
N ARG A 178 3.50 42.47 -39.66
CA ARG A 178 4.94 42.72 -39.41
C ARG A 178 5.43 42.12 -38.10
N GLY A 179 4.52 41.59 -37.28
CA GLY A 179 4.85 41.09 -35.94
C GLY A 179 5.30 42.18 -34.98
N GLU A 180 4.93 43.44 -35.25
CA GLU A 180 5.32 44.60 -34.45
C GLU A 180 4.17 45.01 -33.51
N VAL A 181 4.52 45.41 -32.29
CA VAL A 181 3.57 45.91 -31.28
C VAL A 181 4.04 47.30 -30.86
N ASP A 182 3.21 48.33 -31.04
CA ASP A 182 3.51 49.66 -30.53
C ASP A 182 2.93 49.81 -29.11
N LEU A 183 3.75 50.31 -28.20
CA LEU A 183 3.46 50.45 -26.79
C LEU A 183 3.43 51.92 -26.38
N ALA A 184 2.59 52.23 -25.39
CA ALA A 184 2.59 53.50 -24.67
C ALA A 184 2.95 53.30 -23.19
N PRO A 185 3.53 54.31 -22.52
CA PRO A 185 3.91 54.18 -21.12
C PRO A 185 2.64 54.20 -20.26
N ALA A 186 2.48 53.20 -19.39
CA ALA A 186 1.36 53.12 -18.47
C ALA A 186 1.80 53.57 -17.07
N ALA A 187 1.45 54.81 -16.71
CA ALA A 187 1.77 55.37 -15.38
C ALA A 187 0.74 54.90 -14.33
N ILE A 188 0.78 53.63 -13.96
CA ILE A 188 -0.11 53.05 -12.95
C ILE A 188 0.33 53.53 -11.56
N LYS A 189 -0.38 54.52 -11.01
CA LYS A 189 -0.13 55.08 -9.68
C LYS A 189 -1.07 54.46 -8.66
N GLY A 190 -0.52 53.67 -7.72
CA GLY A 190 -1.27 53.07 -6.61
C GLY A 190 -1.35 51.54 -6.68
N THR A 191 -2.36 50.95 -6.03
CA THR A 191 -2.57 49.49 -5.95
C THR A 191 -3.24 48.96 -7.23
N TYR A 192 -2.64 47.97 -7.89
CA TYR A 192 -3.15 47.30 -9.09
C TYR A 192 -3.50 45.81 -8.84
N GLU A 193 -4.26 45.19 -9.75
CA GLU A 193 -4.50 43.74 -9.79
C GLU A 193 -3.60 43.10 -10.86
N LEU A 194 -2.76 42.15 -10.49
CA LEU A 194 -1.90 41.42 -11.43
C LEU A 194 -2.61 40.15 -11.90
N VAL A 195 -2.96 40.08 -13.19
CA VAL A 195 -3.62 38.93 -13.80
C VAL A 195 -2.61 38.17 -14.65
N LYS A 196 -2.30 36.93 -14.30
CA LYS A 196 -1.43 36.07 -15.12
C LYS A 196 -2.26 35.50 -16.28
N LEU A 197 -1.95 35.90 -17.50
CA LEU A 197 -2.65 35.43 -18.69
C LEU A 197 -2.03 34.08 -19.13
N LYS A 198 -2.75 32.99 -18.92
CA LYS A 198 -2.37 31.66 -19.42
C LYS A 198 -2.67 31.55 -20.91
N LYS A 199 -1.79 30.89 -21.67
CA LYS A 199 -2.07 30.53 -23.07
C LYS A 199 -3.17 29.46 -23.07
N ASP A 200 -4.23 29.66 -23.85
CA ASP A 200 -5.24 28.63 -24.09
C ASP A 200 -4.68 27.58 -25.05
N VAL A 201 -3.75 26.76 -24.55
CA VAL A 201 -3.27 25.57 -25.25
C VAL A 201 -4.25 24.45 -24.94
N PRO A 202 -4.85 23.78 -25.94
CA PRO A 202 -5.68 22.64 -25.68
C PRO A 202 -4.85 21.54 -25.00
N ARG A 203 -5.46 20.89 -24.02
CA ARG A 203 -4.88 19.73 -23.35
C ARG A 203 -4.53 18.67 -24.40
N THR A 204 -3.29 18.19 -24.34
CA THR A 204 -2.78 17.08 -25.14
C THR A 204 -2.67 15.87 -24.23
N ARG A 205 -3.32 14.75 -24.59
CA ARG A 205 -3.17 13.49 -23.87
C ARG A 205 -1.81 12.90 -24.16
N ILE A 206 -1.22 12.23 -23.18
CA ILE A 206 0.14 11.67 -23.28
C ILE A 206 0.26 10.70 -24.46
N VAL A 207 -0.73 9.83 -24.68
CA VAL A 207 -0.73 8.87 -25.81
C VAL A 207 -0.70 9.54 -27.19
N ASP A 208 -1.20 10.77 -27.29
CA ASP A 208 -1.23 11.52 -28.55
C ASP A 208 0.13 12.20 -28.85
N ILE A 209 1.03 12.25 -27.86
CA ILE A 209 2.39 12.78 -28.03
C ILE A 209 3.24 11.72 -28.73
N THR A 210 3.68 12.03 -29.95
CA THR A 210 4.49 11.11 -30.75
C THR A 210 5.88 11.69 -31.03
N PRO A 211 6.89 10.87 -31.39
CA PRO A 211 8.23 11.37 -31.72
C PRO A 211 8.25 12.38 -32.89
N LYS A 212 7.22 12.36 -33.75
CA LYS A 212 7.03 13.33 -34.86
C LYS A 212 6.69 14.74 -34.37
N MET A 213 6.26 14.89 -33.12
CA MET A 213 5.92 16.17 -32.49
C MET A 213 7.12 16.86 -31.85
N LYS A 214 8.34 16.32 -32.00
CA LYS A 214 9.57 16.94 -31.52
C LYS A 214 9.62 18.42 -31.92
N GLY A 215 9.88 19.29 -30.95
CA GLY A 215 9.94 20.74 -31.13
C GLY A 215 8.60 21.47 -31.03
N ARG A 216 7.49 20.76 -30.77
CA ARG A 216 6.17 21.38 -30.56
C ARG A 216 5.91 21.57 -29.06
N ASN A 217 5.25 22.67 -28.73
CA ASN A 217 4.77 22.89 -27.36
C ASN A 217 3.47 22.13 -27.14
N VAL A 218 3.39 21.45 -26.00
CA VAL A 218 2.22 20.68 -25.55
C VAL A 218 1.81 21.13 -24.16
N ARG A 219 0.53 20.93 -23.84
CA ARG A 219 -0.02 21.10 -22.49
C ARG A 219 -0.47 19.74 -21.99
N VAL A 220 0.20 19.21 -20.98
CA VAL A 220 -0.17 17.96 -20.33
C VAL A 220 -0.75 18.28 -18.97
N VAL A 221 -1.86 17.64 -18.62
CA VAL A 221 -2.46 17.74 -17.29
C VAL A 221 -2.56 16.34 -16.74
N GLY A 222 -1.91 16.10 -15.60
CA GLY A 222 -1.79 14.78 -15.00
C GLY A 222 -1.27 14.82 -13.56
N GLU A 223 -1.20 13.67 -12.93
CA GLU A 223 -0.68 13.48 -11.58
C GLU A 223 0.84 13.29 -11.58
N VAL A 224 1.54 13.92 -10.63
CA VAL A 224 2.97 13.66 -10.40
C VAL A 224 3.12 12.36 -9.62
N ILE A 225 3.59 11.31 -10.31
CA ILE A 225 3.82 9.99 -9.71
C ILE A 225 5.23 9.80 -9.15
N GLN A 226 6.21 10.58 -9.66
CA GLN A 226 7.59 10.52 -9.17
C GLN A 226 8.32 11.84 -9.39
N ILE A 227 9.21 12.20 -8.48
CA ILE A 227 10.13 13.34 -8.63
C ILE A 227 11.56 12.84 -8.42
N GLN A 228 12.39 12.95 -9.46
CA GLN A 228 13.79 12.56 -9.41
C GLN A 228 14.69 13.79 -9.58
N GLN A 229 15.47 14.10 -8.56
CA GLN A 229 16.49 15.15 -8.63
C GLN A 229 17.78 14.54 -9.19
N THR A 230 18.19 15.00 -10.38
CA THR A 230 19.46 14.59 -10.99
C THR A 230 20.54 15.64 -10.75
N SER A 231 21.77 15.38 -11.20
CA SER A 231 22.84 16.40 -11.21
C SER A 231 22.56 17.57 -12.18
N GLY A 232 21.60 17.41 -13.09
CA GLY A 232 21.13 18.44 -14.02
C GLY A 232 19.70 18.87 -13.70
N PRO A 233 18.71 18.54 -14.55
CA PRO A 233 17.30 18.90 -14.32
C PRO A 233 16.64 18.08 -13.20
N THR A 234 15.59 18.64 -12.62
CA THR A 234 14.61 17.86 -11.85
C THR A 234 13.65 17.20 -12.83
N ILE A 235 13.52 15.87 -12.77
CA ILE A 235 12.62 15.10 -13.62
C ILE A 235 11.33 14.82 -12.85
N PHE A 236 10.21 15.29 -13.39
CA PHE A 236 8.87 14.97 -12.91
C PHE A 236 8.28 13.88 -13.80
N THR A 237 7.92 12.75 -13.24
CA THR A 237 7.15 11.73 -13.95
C THR A 237 5.67 12.05 -13.76
N VAL A 238 4.98 12.30 -14.88
CA VAL A 238 3.58 12.73 -14.89
C VAL A 238 2.73 11.68 -15.60
N SER A 239 1.62 11.29 -14.96
CA SER A 239 0.66 10.31 -15.46
C SER A 239 -0.69 10.98 -15.75
N ASP A 240 -1.28 10.69 -16.90
CA ASP A 240 -2.67 11.05 -17.22
C ASP A 240 -3.51 9.78 -17.47
N GLU A 241 -4.77 9.92 -17.88
CA GLU A 241 -5.66 8.79 -18.16
C GLU A 241 -5.18 7.89 -19.32
N THR A 242 -4.18 8.32 -20.08
CA THR A 242 -3.71 7.62 -21.28
C THR A 242 -2.31 7.03 -21.15
N GLY A 243 -1.48 7.52 -20.23
CA GLY A 243 -0.13 7.01 -20.07
C GLY A 243 0.77 7.86 -19.18
N ILE A 244 2.07 7.61 -19.28
CA ILE A 244 3.11 8.27 -18.47
C ILE A 244 4.07 9.01 -19.40
N THR A 245 4.49 10.21 -18.99
CA THR A 245 5.55 10.98 -19.66
C THR A 245 6.46 11.64 -18.63
N TRP A 246 7.62 12.13 -19.08
CA TRP A 246 8.60 12.81 -18.23
C TRP A 246 8.66 14.29 -18.56
N ALA A 247 8.57 15.15 -17.55
CA ALA A 247 8.78 16.58 -17.66
C ALA A 247 10.11 16.96 -16.99
N ALA A 248 11.07 17.41 -17.80
CA ALA A 248 12.36 17.91 -17.31
C ALA A 248 12.23 19.41 -16.99
N ALA A 249 12.52 19.79 -15.75
CA ALA A 249 12.59 21.17 -15.31
C ALA A 249 14.05 21.52 -14.97
N PHE A 250 14.58 22.57 -15.59
CA PHE A 250 15.95 23.03 -15.39
C PHE A 250 15.97 24.49 -14.96
N ASP A 251 16.71 24.79 -13.91
CA ASP A 251 17.02 26.15 -13.47
C ASP A 251 18.54 26.28 -13.27
N GLU A 252 19.08 25.62 -12.24
CA GLU A 252 20.51 25.50 -11.98
C GLU A 252 20.91 24.04 -11.71
N PRO A 253 22.17 23.63 -12.01
CA PRO A 253 22.63 22.26 -11.76
C PRO A 253 22.46 21.84 -10.30
N GLY A 254 21.70 20.77 -10.07
CA GLY A 254 21.51 20.18 -8.75
C GLY A 254 20.51 20.90 -7.84
N VAL A 255 19.80 21.93 -8.31
CA VAL A 255 18.74 22.61 -7.55
C VAL A 255 17.38 22.01 -7.89
N ARG A 256 16.58 21.67 -6.86
CA ARG A 256 15.19 21.21 -7.05
C ARG A 256 14.34 22.36 -7.57
N VAL A 257 13.88 22.23 -8.81
CA VAL A 257 12.93 23.18 -9.43
C VAL A 257 11.52 22.86 -8.92
N TYR A 258 10.68 23.87 -8.69
CA TYR A 258 9.31 23.75 -8.15
C TYR A 258 9.19 22.98 -6.81
N PRO A 259 9.81 23.47 -5.72
CA PRO A 259 9.78 22.79 -4.41
C PRO A 259 8.37 22.66 -3.80
N ASN A 260 7.41 23.46 -4.27
CA ASN A 260 6.01 23.42 -3.87
C ASN A 260 5.18 22.32 -4.55
N ILE A 261 5.76 21.65 -5.56
CA ILE A 261 5.13 20.51 -6.23
C ILE A 261 5.61 19.23 -5.56
N ASN A 262 4.67 18.49 -4.99
CA ASN A 262 4.90 17.21 -4.36
C ASN A 262 4.28 16.08 -5.19
N MET A 263 4.55 14.84 -4.81
CA MET A 263 3.84 13.70 -5.38
C MET A 263 2.34 13.78 -5.09
N ASP A 264 1.57 13.08 -5.91
CA ASP A 264 0.09 13.08 -5.94
C ASP A 264 -0.52 14.45 -6.29
N ASN A 265 0.30 15.45 -6.62
CA ASN A 265 -0.21 16.74 -7.05
C ASN A 265 -0.66 16.61 -8.51
N ILE A 266 -1.90 17.02 -8.78
CA ILE A 266 -2.34 17.24 -10.15
C ILE A 266 -1.66 18.52 -10.66
N VAL A 267 -0.91 18.39 -11.74
CA VAL A 267 -0.14 19.48 -12.33
C VAL A 267 -0.50 19.69 -13.79
N GLU A 268 -0.37 20.93 -14.20
CA GLU A 268 -0.35 21.37 -15.59
C GLU A 268 1.10 21.60 -16.00
N VAL A 269 1.59 20.80 -16.95
CA VAL A 269 2.90 20.93 -17.57
C VAL A 269 2.74 21.59 -18.92
N LEU A 270 3.41 22.72 -19.13
CA LEU A 270 3.60 23.33 -20.44
C LEU A 270 5.07 23.20 -20.81
N GLY A 271 5.35 22.67 -22.01
CA GLY A 271 6.73 22.49 -22.44
C GLY A 271 6.86 21.99 -23.86
N GLU A 272 8.09 21.90 -24.32
CA GLU A 272 8.45 21.47 -25.67
C GLU A 272 8.73 19.96 -25.70
N VAL A 273 8.15 19.24 -26.67
CA VAL A 273 8.41 17.81 -26.85
C VAL A 273 9.84 17.60 -27.34
N SER A 274 10.61 16.85 -26.57
CA SER A 274 11.98 16.43 -26.82
C SER A 274 12.10 14.89 -26.79
N LEU A 275 13.28 14.38 -27.14
CA LEU A 275 13.59 12.95 -27.10
C LEU A 275 14.88 12.75 -26.29
N HIS A 276 14.79 11.94 -25.24
CA HIS A 276 15.93 11.57 -24.40
C HIS A 276 16.08 10.05 -24.40
N GLY A 277 17.24 9.54 -24.85
CA GLY A 277 17.45 8.09 -24.99
C GLY A 277 16.44 7.39 -25.92
N GLY A 278 15.82 8.11 -26.86
CA GLY A 278 14.76 7.60 -27.73
C GLY A 278 13.34 7.60 -27.14
N LYS A 279 13.19 7.93 -25.84
CA LYS A 279 11.88 8.11 -25.17
C LYS A 279 11.43 9.58 -25.22
N ILE A 280 10.13 9.80 -25.20
CA ILE A 280 9.51 11.14 -25.23
C ILE A 280 9.70 11.82 -23.89
N GLN A 281 10.21 13.04 -23.88
CA GLN A 281 10.37 13.89 -22.69
C GLN A 281 9.90 15.30 -23.02
N ILE A 282 9.25 15.97 -22.08
CA ILE A 282 8.81 17.36 -22.20
C ILE A 282 9.84 18.23 -21.50
N GLU A 283 10.51 19.11 -22.23
CA GLU A 283 11.31 20.19 -21.64
C GLU A 283 10.36 21.25 -21.10
N SER A 284 10.14 21.24 -19.79
CA SER A 284 9.13 22.06 -19.16
C SER A 284 9.52 23.54 -19.18
N GLU A 285 8.60 24.37 -19.69
CA GLU A 285 8.66 25.83 -19.56
C GLU A 285 7.98 26.27 -18.26
N SER A 286 6.89 25.59 -17.87
CA SER A 286 6.20 25.82 -16.60
C SER A 286 5.56 24.54 -16.08
N ILE A 287 5.55 24.37 -14.76
CA ILE A 287 4.76 23.35 -14.07
C ILE A 287 3.97 24.04 -12.97
N GLU A 288 2.64 23.94 -13.03
CA GLU A 288 1.74 24.55 -12.05
C GLU A 288 0.80 23.52 -11.43
N ARG A 289 0.59 23.61 -10.12
CA ARG A 289 -0.36 22.74 -9.42
C ARG A 289 -1.79 23.21 -9.69
N LEU A 290 -2.67 22.29 -10.05
CA LEU A 290 -4.11 22.52 -10.16
C LEU A 290 -4.80 22.31 -8.81
N HIS A 291 -5.87 23.06 -8.58
CA HIS A 291 -6.64 23.05 -7.34
C HIS A 291 -8.15 23.08 -7.63
N GLY A 292 -8.97 22.66 -6.67
CA GLY A 292 -10.42 22.71 -6.78
C GLY A 292 -10.98 21.69 -7.77
N LEU A 293 -12.08 22.05 -8.44
CA LEU A 293 -12.87 21.15 -9.30
C LEU A 293 -12.04 20.54 -10.43
N GLU A 294 -11.20 21.34 -11.10
CA GLU A 294 -10.37 20.85 -12.22
C GLU A 294 -9.43 19.71 -11.80
N ALA A 295 -8.82 19.82 -10.61
CA ALA A 295 -7.95 18.77 -10.08
C ALA A 295 -8.74 17.51 -9.72
N THR A 296 -9.95 17.65 -9.16
CA THR A 296 -10.82 16.53 -8.83
C THR A 296 -11.33 15.79 -10.07
N GLU A 297 -11.72 16.52 -11.12
CA GLU A 297 -12.15 15.94 -12.39
C GLU A 297 -11.03 15.17 -13.07
N VAL A 298 -9.83 15.76 -13.16
CA VAL A 298 -8.66 15.07 -13.72
C VAL A 298 -8.31 13.82 -12.92
N ARG A 299 -8.30 13.91 -11.58
CA ARG A 299 -8.01 12.74 -10.74
C ARG A 299 -9.01 11.62 -10.99
N LYS A 300 -10.31 11.94 -11.06
CA LYS A 300 -11.35 10.96 -11.37
C LYS A 300 -11.11 10.28 -12.72
N LEU A 301 -10.74 11.04 -13.75
CA LEU A 301 -10.43 10.47 -15.07
C LEU A 301 -9.21 9.54 -15.03
N ILE A 302 -8.17 9.93 -14.27
CA ILE A 302 -6.99 9.09 -14.06
C ILE A 302 -7.37 7.81 -13.34
N ASP A 303 -8.12 7.91 -12.23
CA ASP A 303 -8.55 6.76 -11.42
C ASP A 303 -9.40 5.77 -12.24
N GLU A 304 -10.37 6.26 -13.01
CA GLU A 304 -11.24 5.43 -13.87
C GLU A 304 -10.41 4.71 -14.95
N ALA A 305 -9.47 5.40 -15.58
CA ALA A 305 -8.63 4.80 -16.61
C ALA A 305 -7.59 3.83 -16.05
N LEU A 306 -7.04 4.10 -14.86
CA LEU A 306 -6.16 3.16 -14.16
C LEU A 306 -6.94 1.90 -13.77
N ASP A 307 -8.17 2.04 -13.29
CA ASP A 307 -9.03 0.90 -12.95
C ASP A 307 -9.36 0.04 -14.18
N GLU A 308 -9.67 0.65 -15.32
CA GLU A 308 -9.90 -0.06 -16.58
C GLU A 308 -8.63 -0.78 -17.07
N ARG A 309 -7.48 -0.10 -17.06
CA ARG A 309 -6.19 -0.69 -17.48
C ARG A 309 -5.68 -1.80 -16.55
N ALA A 310 -6.08 -1.74 -15.28
CA ALA A 310 -5.71 -2.75 -14.30
C ALA A 310 -6.43 -4.09 -14.54
N GLU A 311 -7.50 -4.12 -15.32
CA GLU A 311 -8.19 -5.35 -15.66
C GLU A 311 -7.25 -6.40 -16.27
N PRO A 312 -7.28 -7.66 -15.82
CA PRO A 312 -6.51 -8.74 -16.41
C PRO A 312 -6.83 -8.93 -17.90
N GLU A 313 -5.80 -9.00 -18.74
CA GLU A 313 -5.96 -9.25 -20.18
C GLU A 313 -6.50 -10.66 -20.48
N ASN A 314 -6.21 -11.60 -19.58
CA ASN A 314 -6.65 -12.99 -19.66
C ASN A 314 -7.05 -13.46 -18.27
N ASP A 315 -8.28 -13.95 -18.15
CA ASP A 315 -8.84 -14.53 -16.94
C ASP A 315 -9.03 -16.05 -17.04
N LYS A 316 -8.60 -16.68 -18.15
CA LYS A 316 -8.73 -18.13 -18.34
C LYS A 316 -7.85 -18.88 -17.34
N LEU A 317 -8.47 -19.77 -16.58
CA LEU A 317 -7.79 -20.70 -15.67
C LEU A 317 -6.82 -21.62 -16.43
N ILE A 318 -5.73 -22.02 -15.77
CA ILE A 318 -4.80 -23.01 -16.32
C ILE A 318 -5.51 -24.37 -16.39
N GLN A 319 -6.22 -24.71 -15.31
CA GLN A 319 -7.05 -25.91 -15.23
C GLN A 319 -8.51 -25.60 -14.94
N ASP A 320 -9.40 -26.35 -15.60
CA ASP A 320 -10.83 -26.06 -15.60
C ASP A 320 -11.58 -26.86 -14.50
N ALA A 321 -11.20 -26.62 -13.23
CA ALA A 321 -11.76 -27.30 -12.06
C ALA A 321 -13.03 -26.61 -11.52
N PRO A 322 -14.02 -27.34 -10.98
CA PRO A 322 -15.23 -26.75 -10.40
C PRO A 322 -14.96 -25.70 -9.31
N ILE A 323 -14.02 -25.99 -8.39
CA ILE A 323 -13.66 -25.05 -7.32
C ILE A 323 -12.91 -23.83 -7.84
N LEU A 324 -11.99 -24.01 -8.80
CA LEU A 324 -11.25 -22.91 -9.43
C LEU A 324 -12.17 -21.96 -10.21
N ARG A 325 -13.21 -22.47 -10.88
CA ARG A 325 -14.23 -21.63 -11.53
C ARG A 325 -14.97 -20.73 -10.54
N LYS A 326 -15.28 -21.25 -9.34
CA LYS A 326 -15.92 -20.44 -8.30
C LYS A 326 -14.95 -19.39 -7.72
N LEU A 327 -13.66 -19.72 -7.62
CA LEU A 327 -12.62 -18.80 -7.15
C LEU A 327 -12.18 -17.77 -8.20
N GLN A 328 -12.41 -18.03 -9.49
CA GLN A 328 -12.00 -17.19 -10.61
C GLN A 328 -12.37 -15.69 -10.45
N PRO A 329 -13.58 -15.31 -9.99
CA PRO A 329 -13.91 -13.90 -9.77
C PRO A 329 -13.04 -13.24 -8.69
N ARG A 330 -12.74 -13.96 -7.60
CA ARG A 330 -11.87 -13.49 -6.51
C ARG A 330 -10.42 -13.38 -6.98
N LEU A 331 -9.92 -14.38 -7.72
CA LEU A 331 -8.59 -14.35 -8.35
C LEU A 331 -8.45 -13.17 -9.33
N ARG A 332 -9.48 -12.91 -10.14
CA ARG A 332 -9.52 -11.75 -11.05
C ARG A 332 -9.47 -10.44 -10.29
N ALA A 333 -10.20 -10.32 -9.17
CA ALA A 333 -10.16 -9.13 -8.31
C ALA A 333 -8.77 -8.93 -7.67
N ALA A 334 -8.12 -10.01 -7.22
CA ALA A 334 -6.76 -9.97 -6.70
C ALA A 334 -5.76 -9.52 -7.77
N ALA A 335 -5.84 -10.10 -8.97
CA ALA A 335 -5.00 -9.73 -10.11
C ALA A 335 -5.18 -8.26 -10.49
N LYS A 336 -6.43 -7.78 -10.56
CA LYS A 336 -6.75 -6.37 -10.82
C LYS A 336 -6.15 -5.46 -9.77
N SER A 337 -6.28 -5.80 -8.48
CA SER A 337 -5.75 -4.99 -7.38
C SER A 337 -4.22 -4.86 -7.45
N ILE A 338 -3.53 -5.98 -7.72
CA ILE A 338 -2.07 -5.99 -7.88
C ILE A 338 -1.63 -5.18 -9.12
N ARG A 339 -2.29 -5.37 -10.27
CA ARG A 339 -2.01 -4.59 -11.49
C ARG A 339 -2.27 -3.10 -11.27
N ARG A 340 -3.35 -2.73 -10.59
CA ARG A 340 -3.69 -1.34 -10.25
C ARG A 340 -2.61 -0.72 -9.37
N ALA A 341 -2.14 -1.41 -8.34
CA ALA A 341 -1.06 -0.92 -7.48
C ALA A 341 0.23 -0.63 -8.28
N VAL A 342 0.60 -1.54 -9.20
CA VAL A 342 1.74 -1.34 -10.10
C VAL A 342 1.55 -0.11 -11.01
N LEU A 343 0.36 0.05 -11.60
CA LEU A 343 0.05 1.17 -12.50
C LEU A 343 -0.04 2.52 -11.77
N ASP A 344 -0.47 2.52 -10.51
CA ASP A 344 -0.56 3.69 -9.64
C ASP A 344 0.80 4.09 -9.02
N GLY A 345 1.85 3.30 -9.26
CA GLY A 345 3.19 3.54 -8.72
C GLY A 345 3.33 3.21 -7.23
N ARG A 346 2.43 2.38 -6.68
CA ARG A 346 2.53 1.85 -5.31
C ARG A 346 3.52 0.70 -5.26
N SER A 347 4.23 0.59 -4.14
CA SER A 347 5.04 -0.60 -3.88
C SER A 347 4.14 -1.81 -3.54
N ILE A 348 4.64 -3.01 -3.78
CA ILE A 348 3.97 -4.26 -3.42
C ILE A 348 4.82 -4.98 -2.38
N LEU A 349 4.22 -5.24 -1.22
CA LEU A 349 4.84 -6.03 -0.16
C LEU A 349 4.16 -7.40 -0.10
N VAL A 350 4.89 -8.43 -0.53
CA VAL A 350 4.45 -9.83 -0.47
C VAL A 350 4.97 -10.46 0.81
N ARG A 351 4.06 -11.00 1.62
CA ARG A 351 4.34 -11.94 2.70
C ARG A 351 3.89 -13.33 2.29
N HIS A 352 4.67 -14.33 2.62
CA HIS A 352 4.28 -15.71 2.42
C HIS A 352 4.83 -16.63 3.51
N HIS A 353 4.19 -17.77 3.77
CA HIS A 353 4.74 -18.76 4.69
C HIS A 353 6.08 -19.34 4.18
N ALA A 354 6.96 -19.72 5.10
CA ALA A 354 8.36 -20.08 4.83
C ALA A 354 8.57 -21.58 4.58
N ASP A 355 7.74 -22.18 3.72
CA ASP A 355 7.81 -23.57 3.27
C ASP A 355 7.70 -23.66 1.74
N ALA A 356 7.63 -24.88 1.22
CA ALA A 356 7.51 -25.13 -0.22
C ALA A 356 6.31 -24.44 -0.88
N ASP A 357 5.10 -24.51 -0.28
CA ASP A 357 3.88 -23.93 -0.86
C ASP A 357 3.94 -22.40 -0.89
N GLY A 358 4.16 -21.77 0.28
CA GLY A 358 4.27 -20.33 0.40
C GLY A 358 5.41 -19.74 -0.43
N ILE A 359 6.57 -20.40 -0.52
CA ILE A 359 7.68 -19.94 -1.39
C ILE A 359 7.30 -20.04 -2.87
N CYS A 360 6.66 -21.12 -3.30
CA CYS A 360 6.12 -21.24 -4.66
C CYS A 360 5.14 -20.09 -4.96
N ALA A 361 4.24 -19.77 -4.02
CA ALA A 361 3.28 -18.69 -4.14
C ALA A 361 3.96 -17.31 -4.28
N GLY A 362 4.85 -16.99 -3.35
CA GLY A 362 5.58 -15.73 -3.33
C GLY A 362 6.44 -15.51 -4.57
N VAL A 363 7.12 -16.55 -5.04
CA VAL A 363 7.94 -16.47 -6.26
C VAL A 363 7.06 -16.34 -7.50
N ALA A 364 5.91 -17.00 -7.57
CA ALA A 364 4.99 -16.87 -8.69
C ALA A 364 4.51 -15.42 -8.88
N VAL A 365 4.05 -14.78 -7.80
CA VAL A 365 3.63 -13.37 -7.81
C VAL A 365 4.83 -12.45 -8.12
N GLU A 366 6.01 -12.70 -7.54
CA GLU A 366 7.24 -11.96 -7.86
C GLU A 366 7.53 -11.98 -9.38
N LYS A 367 7.50 -13.16 -10.01
CA LYS A 367 7.82 -13.27 -11.44
C LYS A 367 6.76 -12.62 -12.33
N ALA A 368 5.51 -12.56 -11.91
CA ALA A 368 4.45 -11.88 -12.66
C ALA A 368 4.54 -10.34 -12.56
N VAL A 369 4.83 -9.82 -11.36
CA VAL A 369 4.82 -8.38 -11.06
C VAL A 369 6.06 -7.66 -11.57
N ILE A 370 7.25 -8.23 -11.41
CA ILE A 370 8.52 -7.55 -11.75
C ILE A 370 8.58 -7.07 -13.21
N PRO A 371 8.20 -7.87 -14.23
CA PRO A 371 8.21 -7.39 -15.61
C PRO A 371 7.30 -6.16 -15.84
N LEU A 372 6.14 -6.10 -15.17
CA LEU A 372 5.24 -4.94 -15.26
C LEU A 372 5.88 -3.69 -14.63
N LEU A 373 6.53 -3.84 -13.47
CA LEU A 373 7.27 -2.75 -12.83
C LEU A 373 8.40 -2.22 -13.71
N GLN A 374 9.13 -3.10 -14.41
CA GLN A 374 10.23 -2.75 -15.31
C GLN A 374 9.74 -2.06 -16.60
N GLU A 375 8.53 -2.38 -17.06
CA GLU A 375 7.94 -1.71 -18.23
C GLU A 375 7.54 -0.26 -17.91
N ILE A 376 6.97 -0.05 -16.73
CA ILE A 376 6.44 1.25 -16.29
C ILE A 376 7.56 2.19 -15.80
N ASN A 377 8.56 1.64 -15.11
CA ASN A 377 9.62 2.46 -14.52
C ASN A 377 10.86 2.50 -15.42
N PRO A 378 11.36 3.71 -15.80
CA PRO A 378 12.56 3.85 -16.61
C PRO A 378 13.86 3.56 -15.84
N ALA A 379 13.80 3.49 -14.50
CA ALA A 379 14.93 3.25 -13.64
C ALA A 379 15.26 1.76 -13.58
N ASN A 380 16.55 1.43 -13.73
CA ASN A 380 17.02 0.04 -13.79
C ASN A 380 16.90 -0.72 -12.45
N ASP A 381 16.53 -0.04 -11.36
CA ASP A 381 16.45 -0.57 -9.99
C ASP A 381 15.02 -0.60 -9.43
N ALA A 382 13.99 -0.31 -10.24
CA ALA A 382 12.60 -0.26 -9.79
C ALA A 382 12.12 -1.53 -9.08
N GLU A 383 12.60 -2.70 -9.51
CA GLU A 383 12.28 -3.99 -8.87
C GLU A 383 12.73 -4.08 -7.41
N TRP A 384 13.74 -3.31 -6.99
CA TRP A 384 14.27 -3.33 -5.63
C TRP A 384 13.58 -2.34 -4.70
N HIS A 385 12.93 -1.33 -5.27
CA HIS A 385 12.23 -0.28 -4.51
C HIS A 385 10.73 -0.50 -4.43
N TYR A 386 10.11 -1.03 -5.50
CA TYR A 386 8.66 -1.16 -5.59
C TYR A 386 8.15 -2.59 -5.37
N PHE A 387 9.04 -3.55 -5.15
CA PHE A 387 8.63 -4.91 -4.82
C PHE A 387 9.47 -5.48 -3.69
N ARG A 388 8.81 -5.98 -2.66
CA ARG A 388 9.47 -6.63 -1.53
C ARG A 388 8.76 -7.93 -1.20
N ARG A 389 9.48 -9.04 -1.30
CA ARG A 389 9.03 -10.35 -0.80
C ARG A 389 9.74 -10.67 0.51
N SER A 390 8.96 -11.01 1.53
CA SER A 390 9.43 -11.34 2.88
C SER A 390 8.76 -12.62 3.36
N PRO A 391 9.50 -13.69 3.71
CA PRO A 391 8.91 -14.88 4.31
C PRO A 391 8.42 -14.61 5.74
N SER A 392 7.37 -15.31 6.15
CA SER A 392 6.83 -15.36 7.50
C SER A 392 7.08 -16.76 8.05
N LYS A 393 7.58 -16.84 9.28
CA LYS A 393 7.93 -18.14 9.87
C LYS A 393 6.68 -18.86 10.40
N ALA A 394 5.74 -18.10 10.95
CA ALA A 394 4.45 -18.63 11.33
C ALA A 394 3.50 -18.71 10.12
N PRO A 395 2.50 -19.60 10.15
CA PRO A 395 1.46 -19.71 9.13
C PRO A 395 0.38 -18.61 9.26
N PHE A 396 0.74 -17.46 9.83
CA PHE A 396 -0.12 -16.27 9.99
C PHE A 396 0.77 -15.01 10.00
N TYR A 397 0.17 -13.85 9.80
CA TYR A 397 0.85 -12.57 9.73
C TYR A 397 1.19 -12.06 11.14
N GLU A 398 2.39 -12.39 11.61
CA GLU A 398 2.81 -12.09 12.98
C GLU A 398 2.83 -10.59 13.28
N ILE A 399 2.59 -10.24 14.55
CA ILE A 399 2.67 -8.85 15.02
C ILE A 399 4.06 -8.26 14.76
N GLU A 400 5.13 -9.05 14.92
CA GLU A 400 6.50 -8.62 14.62
C GLU A 400 6.66 -8.26 13.13
N ASP A 401 6.06 -9.06 12.25
CA ASP A 401 6.14 -8.87 10.82
C ASP A 401 5.41 -7.61 10.36
N VAL A 402 4.17 -7.39 10.81
CA VAL A 402 3.42 -6.17 10.47
C VAL A 402 4.05 -4.91 11.06
N VAL A 403 4.62 -4.97 12.28
CA VAL A 403 5.35 -3.81 12.85
C VAL A 403 6.51 -3.42 11.94
N LYS A 404 7.27 -4.42 11.49
CA LYS A 404 8.43 -4.22 10.62
C LYS A 404 8.01 -3.69 9.25
N ASP A 405 6.95 -4.25 8.67
CA ASP A 405 6.47 -3.83 7.35
C ASP A 405 5.92 -2.40 7.36
N LEU A 406 5.11 -2.05 8.36
CA LEU A 406 4.61 -0.68 8.53
C LEU A 406 5.75 0.31 8.80
N SER A 407 6.73 -0.08 9.63
CA SER A 407 7.90 0.77 9.89
C SER A 407 8.66 1.10 8.61
N PHE A 408 8.90 0.10 7.75
CA PHE A 408 9.58 0.34 6.48
C PHE A 408 8.72 1.16 5.52
N ALA A 409 7.43 0.85 5.39
CA ALA A 409 6.52 1.58 4.51
C ALA A 409 6.42 3.07 4.88
N LEU A 410 6.33 3.39 6.18
CA LEU A 410 6.28 4.77 6.67
C LEU A 410 7.61 5.49 6.48
N GLU A 411 8.74 4.80 6.67
CA GLU A 411 10.08 5.34 6.41
C GLU A 411 10.28 5.66 4.92
N ASP A 412 9.82 4.78 4.01
CA ASP A 412 9.88 4.99 2.57
C ASP A 412 8.97 6.14 2.12
N LEU A 413 7.77 6.25 2.72
CA LEU A 413 6.88 7.39 2.53
C LEU A 413 7.54 8.71 2.98
N GLU A 414 8.19 8.75 4.14
CA GLU A 414 8.81 9.97 4.64
C GLU A 414 10.09 10.36 3.86
N ARG A 415 10.96 9.39 3.53
CA ARG A 415 12.26 9.64 2.91
C ARG A 415 12.21 9.79 1.40
N HIS A 416 11.38 8.98 0.76
CA HIS A 416 11.32 8.86 -0.69
C HIS A 416 9.97 9.33 -1.24
N GLY A 417 9.02 9.66 -0.36
CA GLY A 417 7.67 10.05 -0.72
C GLY A 417 6.81 8.89 -1.23
N GLN A 418 7.32 7.66 -1.25
CA GLN A 418 6.64 6.53 -1.89
C GLN A 418 5.22 6.34 -1.33
N LYS A 419 4.26 6.07 -2.20
CA LYS A 419 2.91 5.68 -1.76
C LYS A 419 2.98 4.42 -0.90
N LEU A 420 2.09 4.33 0.10
CA LEU A 420 2.00 3.15 0.96
C LEU A 420 1.70 1.88 0.13
N PRO A 421 2.31 0.74 0.50
CA PRO A 421 2.26 -0.46 -0.32
C PRO A 421 0.85 -1.06 -0.41
N LEU A 422 0.66 -1.90 -1.43
CA LEU A 422 -0.32 -2.98 -1.37
C LEU A 422 0.29 -4.15 -0.61
N ILE A 423 -0.37 -4.64 0.42
CA ILE A 423 0.03 -5.86 1.13
C ILE A 423 -0.57 -7.07 0.42
N VAL A 424 0.24 -8.07 0.12
CA VAL A 424 -0.21 -9.34 -0.47
C VAL A 424 0.25 -10.46 0.45
N LEU A 425 -0.69 -11.13 1.11
CA LEU A 425 -0.47 -12.28 1.98
C LEU A 425 -0.74 -13.55 1.18
N LEU A 426 0.21 -14.48 1.18
CA LEU A 426 0.15 -15.73 0.42
C LEU A 426 0.42 -16.91 1.34
N ASP A 427 -0.42 -17.92 1.32
CA ASP A 427 -0.29 -19.07 2.25
C ASP A 427 -0.31 -18.66 3.74
N ASN A 428 -0.95 -17.52 4.01
CA ASN A 428 -1.26 -16.98 5.33
C ASN A 428 -2.27 -15.84 5.16
N GLY A 429 -2.79 -15.31 6.27
CA GLY A 429 -3.65 -14.12 6.23
C GLY A 429 -5.14 -14.39 6.31
N SER A 430 -5.59 -15.65 6.40
CA SER A 430 -7.03 -16.01 6.39
C SER A 430 -7.61 -16.38 7.75
N THR A 431 -6.80 -16.50 8.81
CA THR A 431 -7.24 -17.07 10.08
C THR A 431 -7.46 -15.98 11.13
N GLU A 432 -8.15 -16.28 12.22
CA GLU A 432 -8.43 -15.27 13.25
C GLU A 432 -7.17 -14.69 13.90
N GLU A 433 -6.07 -15.45 13.89
CA GLU A 433 -4.75 -15.03 14.35
C GLU A 433 -4.20 -13.84 13.55
N ASP A 434 -4.62 -13.65 12.30
CA ASP A 434 -4.22 -12.54 11.44
C ASP A 434 -4.92 -11.22 11.78
N ILE A 435 -6.08 -11.27 12.46
CA ILE A 435 -6.99 -10.12 12.62
C ILE A 435 -6.28 -8.91 13.22
N LEU A 436 -5.48 -9.09 14.27
CA LEU A 436 -4.80 -7.96 14.92
C LEU A 436 -3.76 -7.32 13.99
N ALA A 437 -3.04 -8.12 13.22
CA ALA A 437 -2.07 -7.61 12.26
C ALA A 437 -2.78 -6.86 11.13
N LEU A 438 -3.83 -7.44 10.57
CA LEU A 438 -4.65 -6.83 9.52
C LEU A 438 -5.34 -5.54 9.98
N LEU A 439 -5.88 -5.51 11.20
CA LEU A 439 -6.44 -4.30 11.81
C LEU A 439 -5.41 -3.17 11.84
N LYS A 440 -4.16 -3.46 12.24
CA LYS A 440 -3.09 -2.45 12.22
C LYS A 440 -2.83 -1.94 10.81
N VAL A 441 -2.78 -2.81 9.81
CA VAL A 441 -2.62 -2.41 8.40
C VAL A 441 -3.76 -1.49 7.97
N LYS A 442 -5.01 -1.82 8.33
CA LYS A 442 -6.20 -1.03 8.01
C LYS A 442 -6.26 0.33 8.68
N ILE A 443 -5.73 0.48 9.91
CA ILE A 443 -5.63 1.78 10.60
C ILE A 443 -4.77 2.78 9.80
N TYR A 444 -3.82 2.30 9.00
CA TYR A 444 -2.99 3.13 8.12
C TYR A 444 -3.54 3.27 6.69
N ASP A 445 -4.79 2.85 6.44
CA ASP A 445 -5.46 2.89 5.13
C ASP A 445 -4.73 2.07 4.04
N LEU A 446 -4.02 1.00 4.41
CA LEU A 446 -3.40 0.08 3.43
C LEU A 446 -4.42 -0.94 2.91
N GLU A 447 -4.31 -1.21 1.61
CA GLU A 447 -5.03 -2.30 0.94
C GLU A 447 -4.30 -3.64 1.17
N VAL A 448 -5.07 -4.72 1.30
CA VAL A 448 -4.63 -6.09 1.59
C VAL A 448 -5.33 -7.08 0.66
N VAL A 449 -4.53 -7.89 -0.01
CA VAL A 449 -4.96 -9.06 -0.79
C VAL A 449 -4.46 -10.32 -0.07
N VAL A 450 -5.34 -11.28 0.14
CA VAL A 450 -5.03 -12.59 0.74
C VAL A 450 -5.30 -13.69 -0.29
N VAL A 451 -4.33 -14.59 -0.48
CA VAL A 451 -4.47 -15.82 -1.27
C VAL A 451 -3.93 -16.99 -0.47
N ASP A 452 -4.82 -17.84 -0.01
CA ASP A 452 -4.50 -18.82 1.03
C ASP A 452 -5.45 -20.01 0.94
N HIS A 453 -5.13 -21.08 1.64
CA HIS A 453 -5.86 -22.34 1.67
C HIS A 453 -6.03 -22.91 3.09
N HIS A 454 -5.58 -22.22 4.13
CA HIS A 454 -5.84 -22.60 5.52
C HIS A 454 -7.32 -22.43 5.89
N TYR A 455 -7.78 -23.21 6.88
CA TYR A 455 -9.15 -23.13 7.40
C TYR A 455 -9.40 -21.78 8.07
N PRO A 456 -10.29 -20.92 7.53
CA PRO A 456 -10.46 -19.55 7.99
C PRO A 456 -11.44 -19.40 9.17
N GLY A 457 -11.98 -20.50 9.70
CA GLY A 457 -13.06 -20.51 10.68
C GLY A 457 -14.44 -20.81 10.06
N GLU A 458 -15.50 -20.54 10.82
CA GLU A 458 -16.87 -20.78 10.36
C GLU A 458 -17.22 -19.84 9.20
N VAL A 459 -17.58 -20.43 8.06
CA VAL A 459 -17.97 -19.68 6.86
C VAL A 459 -19.48 -19.45 6.89
N THR A 460 -19.88 -18.19 6.99
CA THR A 460 -21.30 -17.76 6.93
C THR A 460 -21.51 -16.87 5.72
N ASP A 461 -22.43 -17.26 4.81
CA ASP A 461 -22.73 -16.53 3.57
C ASP A 461 -21.49 -16.23 2.69
N GLY A 462 -20.54 -17.17 2.64
CA GLY A 462 -19.30 -17.03 1.87
C GLY A 462 -18.30 -16.02 2.45
N ARG A 463 -18.46 -15.70 3.75
CA ARG A 463 -17.59 -14.79 4.51
C ARG A 463 -17.12 -15.38 5.82
N VAL A 464 -16.00 -14.85 6.32
CA VAL A 464 -15.37 -15.16 7.61
C VAL A 464 -15.00 -13.89 8.37
N ALA A 465 -14.62 -14.03 9.65
CA ALA A 465 -14.26 -12.90 10.51
C ALA A 465 -13.14 -12.01 9.94
N VAL A 466 -12.20 -12.60 9.20
CA VAL A 466 -11.06 -11.89 8.61
C VAL A 466 -11.46 -10.99 7.43
N ASP A 467 -12.58 -11.28 6.74
CA ASP A 467 -13.03 -10.53 5.56
C ASP A 467 -13.33 -9.05 5.84
N ASP A 468 -13.53 -8.70 7.10
CA ASP A 468 -13.75 -7.32 7.54
C ASP A 468 -12.47 -6.47 7.53
N TYR A 469 -11.31 -7.11 7.39
CA TYR A 469 -9.99 -6.47 7.48
C TYR A 469 -9.13 -6.67 6.22
N VAL A 470 -9.70 -7.24 5.14
CA VAL A 470 -9.02 -7.49 3.86
C VAL A 470 -9.89 -7.00 2.70
N ASP A 471 -9.28 -6.55 1.60
CA ASP A 471 -10.04 -6.03 0.44
C ASP A 471 -10.37 -7.12 -0.56
N VAL A 472 -9.47 -8.10 -0.71
CA VAL A 472 -9.69 -9.28 -1.54
C VAL A 472 -9.19 -10.51 -0.79
N HIS A 473 -10.06 -11.50 -0.64
CA HIS A 473 -9.75 -12.77 0.00
C HIS A 473 -10.04 -13.92 -0.95
N VAL A 474 -9.01 -14.62 -1.39
CA VAL A 474 -9.08 -15.83 -2.20
C VAL A 474 -8.77 -17.01 -1.30
N ASN A 475 -9.79 -17.81 -0.98
CA ASN A 475 -9.63 -19.02 -0.20
C ASN A 475 -10.67 -20.07 -0.61
N PRO A 476 -10.30 -21.33 -0.92
CA PRO A 476 -11.22 -22.39 -1.32
C PRO A 476 -12.39 -22.61 -0.37
N TYR A 477 -12.19 -22.49 0.95
CA TYR A 477 -13.23 -22.69 1.96
C TYR A 477 -14.43 -21.74 1.78
N LEU A 478 -14.20 -20.52 1.27
CA LEU A 478 -15.27 -19.53 1.04
C LEU A 478 -16.24 -19.95 -0.07
N GLU A 479 -15.83 -20.89 -0.92
CA GLU A 479 -16.62 -21.39 -2.05
C GLU A 479 -17.06 -22.87 -1.87
N GLY A 480 -16.91 -23.39 -0.65
CA GLY A 480 -17.24 -24.75 -0.25
C GLY A 480 -16.22 -25.80 -0.69
N GLY A 481 -14.96 -25.39 -0.92
CA GLY A 481 -13.81 -26.28 -1.09
C GLY A 481 -13.12 -26.59 0.23
N ASP A 482 -11.88 -27.06 0.14
CA ASP A 482 -11.02 -27.44 1.25
C ASP A 482 -9.56 -26.99 1.00
N SER A 483 -8.63 -27.39 1.87
CA SER A 483 -7.22 -27.02 1.75
C SER A 483 -6.44 -27.76 0.64
N GLN A 484 -7.06 -28.64 -0.16
CA GLN A 484 -6.32 -29.46 -1.13
C GLN A 484 -5.87 -28.68 -2.37
N VAL A 485 -6.45 -27.50 -2.62
CA VAL A 485 -5.94 -26.57 -3.63
C VAL A 485 -5.00 -25.60 -2.92
N THR A 486 -3.71 -25.87 -2.99
CA THR A 486 -2.68 -25.15 -2.22
C THR A 486 -2.53 -23.70 -2.65
N ALA A 487 -1.97 -22.84 -1.78
CA ALA A 487 -1.79 -21.44 -2.07
C ALA A 487 -0.80 -21.22 -3.23
N GLY A 488 0.23 -22.06 -3.37
CA GLY A 488 1.15 -22.08 -4.50
C GLY A 488 0.45 -22.34 -5.84
N ALA A 489 -0.54 -23.23 -5.88
CA ALA A 489 -1.36 -23.45 -7.08
C ALA A 489 -2.24 -22.22 -7.39
N LEU A 490 -2.95 -21.69 -6.39
CA LEU A 490 -3.77 -20.49 -6.53
C LEU A 490 -2.95 -19.26 -6.97
N ALA A 491 -1.75 -19.11 -6.44
CA ALA A 491 -0.85 -18.01 -6.77
C ALA A 491 -0.31 -18.09 -8.20
N VAL A 492 -0.18 -19.28 -8.79
CA VAL A 492 0.19 -19.43 -10.20
C VAL A 492 -0.98 -19.10 -11.13
N GLU A 493 -2.21 -19.46 -10.75
CA GLU A 493 -3.44 -19.00 -11.42
C GLU A 493 -3.55 -17.47 -11.36
N LEU A 494 -3.27 -16.87 -10.19
CA LEU A 494 -3.21 -15.42 -10.03
C LEU A 494 -2.09 -14.78 -10.88
N ALA A 495 -0.88 -15.36 -10.86
CA ALA A 495 0.29 -14.85 -11.55
C ALA A 495 0.06 -14.74 -13.07
N GLN A 496 -0.62 -15.71 -13.68
CA GLN A 496 -0.95 -15.63 -15.10
C GLN A 496 -1.99 -14.54 -15.43
N MET A 497 -2.92 -14.23 -14.51
CA MET A 497 -3.87 -13.13 -14.68
C MET A 497 -3.19 -11.78 -14.51
N ILE A 498 -2.19 -11.68 -13.64
CA ILE A 498 -1.34 -10.49 -13.50
C ILE A 498 -0.53 -10.28 -14.78
N ASN A 499 0.17 -11.32 -15.25
CA ASN A 499 1.02 -11.24 -16.43
C ASN A 499 1.03 -12.57 -17.21
N PRO A 500 0.28 -12.67 -18.33
CA PRO A 500 0.18 -13.91 -19.09
C PRO A 500 1.51 -14.43 -19.66
N SER A 501 2.51 -13.55 -19.86
CA SER A 501 3.80 -13.92 -20.46
C SER A 501 4.63 -14.86 -19.61
N ILE A 502 4.37 -14.95 -18.29
CA ILE A 502 5.13 -15.81 -17.39
C ILE A 502 4.59 -17.23 -17.30
N ARG A 503 3.38 -17.50 -17.84
CA ARG A 503 2.64 -18.75 -17.65
C ARG A 503 3.53 -19.98 -17.87
N GLU A 504 4.14 -20.09 -19.05
CA GLU A 504 4.94 -21.27 -19.43
C GLU A 504 6.15 -21.51 -18.52
N ARG A 505 6.66 -20.48 -17.85
CA ARG A 505 7.81 -20.57 -16.95
C ARG A 505 7.43 -21.09 -15.56
N LEU A 506 6.15 -21.05 -15.19
CA LEU A 506 5.68 -21.36 -13.84
C LEU A 506 4.83 -22.65 -13.75
N LEU A 507 4.53 -23.32 -14.86
CA LEU A 507 3.59 -24.46 -14.89
C LEU A 507 4.01 -25.66 -14.03
N HIS A 508 5.28 -25.79 -13.64
CA HIS A 508 5.73 -26.84 -12.74
C HIS A 508 5.64 -26.48 -11.25
N LEU A 509 5.46 -25.20 -10.91
CA LEU A 509 5.39 -24.75 -9.51
C LEU A 509 4.17 -25.30 -8.76
N PRO A 510 2.95 -25.36 -9.34
CA PRO A 510 1.79 -25.94 -8.65
C PRO A 510 2.00 -27.41 -8.24
N GLY A 511 2.76 -28.17 -9.04
CA GLY A 511 3.11 -29.56 -8.67
C GLY A 511 4.06 -29.63 -7.48
N ILE A 512 5.05 -28.73 -7.40
CA ILE A 512 5.97 -28.64 -6.25
C ILE A 512 5.19 -28.27 -4.98
N ALA A 513 4.31 -27.27 -5.10
CA ALA A 513 3.42 -26.80 -4.06
C ALA A 513 2.52 -27.92 -3.51
N ALA A 514 1.80 -28.62 -4.40
CA ALA A 514 0.95 -29.76 -4.04
C ALA A 514 1.73 -30.87 -3.32
N VAL A 515 2.93 -31.20 -3.79
CA VAL A 515 3.79 -32.22 -3.14
C VAL A 515 4.30 -31.74 -1.78
N GLY A 516 4.70 -30.48 -1.66
CA GLY A 516 5.17 -29.89 -0.41
C GLY A 516 4.12 -29.96 0.71
N ASP A 517 2.87 -29.70 0.35
CA ASP A 517 1.72 -29.74 1.26
C ASP A 517 1.01 -31.09 1.36
N HIS A 518 1.52 -32.10 0.65
CA HIS A 518 0.94 -33.45 0.63
C HIS A 518 -0.53 -33.45 0.19
N ALA A 519 -0.90 -32.56 -0.73
CA ALA A 519 -2.23 -32.50 -1.32
C ALA A 519 -2.51 -33.71 -2.23
N ARG A 520 -3.72 -34.27 -2.15
CA ARG A 520 -4.12 -35.54 -2.80
C ARG A 520 -5.44 -35.45 -3.57
N SER A 521 -5.95 -34.24 -3.83
CA SER A 521 -7.15 -34.05 -4.64
C SER A 521 -6.89 -34.32 -6.13
N PRO A 522 -7.94 -34.56 -6.94
CA PRO A 522 -7.82 -34.61 -8.40
C PRO A 522 -7.14 -33.35 -8.98
N GLU A 523 -7.42 -32.18 -8.40
CA GLU A 523 -6.78 -30.92 -8.77
C GLU A 523 -5.26 -30.96 -8.51
N ALA A 524 -4.83 -31.46 -7.35
CA ALA A 524 -3.42 -31.64 -7.02
C ALA A 524 -2.72 -32.59 -8.00
N GLU A 525 -3.35 -33.73 -8.32
CA GLU A 525 -2.83 -34.68 -9.31
C GLU A 525 -2.65 -34.04 -10.69
N TRP A 526 -3.60 -33.21 -11.14
CA TRP A 526 -3.48 -32.51 -12.42
C TRP A 526 -2.28 -31.55 -12.45
N TYR A 527 -2.01 -30.86 -11.35
CA TYR A 527 -0.85 -29.98 -11.24
C TYR A 527 0.48 -30.75 -11.19
N ILE A 528 0.50 -31.91 -10.55
CA ILE A 528 1.66 -32.81 -10.56
C ILE A 528 1.91 -33.34 -11.97
N ASP A 529 0.87 -33.78 -12.69
CA ASP A 529 1.01 -34.24 -14.07
C ASP A 529 1.45 -33.12 -15.02
N MET A 530 0.99 -31.88 -14.80
CA MET A 530 1.46 -30.71 -15.55
C MET A 530 2.95 -30.45 -15.33
N ALA A 531 3.47 -30.70 -14.14
CA ALA A 531 4.90 -30.58 -13.87
C ALA A 531 5.71 -31.68 -14.59
N LYS A 532 5.15 -32.89 -14.73
CA LYS A 532 5.76 -33.97 -15.54
C LYS A 532 5.89 -33.58 -17.01
N ASP A 533 4.89 -32.91 -17.58
CA ASP A 533 4.97 -32.37 -18.95
C ASP A 533 6.10 -31.34 -19.13
N LYS A 534 6.55 -30.71 -18.03
CA LYS A 534 7.72 -29.82 -18.00
C LYS A 534 9.05 -30.53 -17.70
N GLY A 535 9.03 -31.85 -17.55
CA GLY A 535 10.20 -32.67 -17.27
C GLY A 535 10.60 -32.69 -15.79
N TYR A 536 9.61 -32.60 -14.89
CA TYR A 536 9.78 -32.82 -13.45
C TYR A 536 8.95 -34.04 -13.04
N GLU A 537 9.63 -35.16 -12.80
CA GLU A 537 8.98 -36.36 -12.29
C GLU A 537 8.61 -36.21 -10.81
N MET A 538 7.78 -37.10 -10.28
CA MET A 538 7.35 -37.04 -8.87
C MET A 538 8.54 -36.96 -7.89
N ASP A 539 9.59 -37.77 -8.11
CA ASP A 539 10.83 -37.75 -7.32
C ASP A 539 11.57 -36.41 -7.42
N ASP A 540 11.51 -35.73 -8.57
CA ASP A 540 12.08 -34.38 -8.70
C ASP A 540 11.29 -33.37 -7.85
N LEU A 541 9.95 -33.44 -7.87
CA LEU A 541 9.09 -32.54 -7.09
C LEU A 541 9.32 -32.71 -5.58
N GLU A 542 9.39 -33.95 -5.09
CA GLU A 542 9.68 -34.26 -3.69
C GLU A 542 11.06 -33.73 -3.27
N LYS A 543 12.08 -33.93 -4.11
CA LYS A 543 13.44 -33.42 -3.86
C LYS A 543 13.47 -31.90 -3.82
N ILE A 544 12.74 -31.24 -4.72
CA ILE A 544 12.67 -29.78 -4.79
C ILE A 544 11.96 -29.24 -3.54
N ALA A 545 10.78 -29.75 -3.19
CA ALA A 545 10.05 -29.33 -2.00
C ALA A 545 10.89 -29.51 -0.72
N THR A 546 11.54 -30.67 -0.58
CA THR A 546 12.46 -30.94 0.54
C THR A 546 13.66 -29.99 0.57
N ALA A 547 14.24 -29.67 -0.60
CA ALA A 547 15.35 -28.73 -0.70
C ALA A 547 14.93 -27.30 -0.34
N ILE A 548 13.71 -26.89 -0.70
CA ILE A 548 13.15 -25.59 -0.33
C ILE A 548 13.02 -25.49 1.19
N ASP A 549 12.35 -26.46 1.83
CA ASP A 549 12.16 -26.47 3.28
C ASP A 549 13.49 -26.46 4.04
N PHE A 550 14.46 -27.24 3.53
CA PHE A 550 15.79 -27.32 4.11
C PHE A 550 16.52 -25.98 4.02
N GLU A 551 16.51 -25.32 2.86
CA GLU A 551 17.16 -24.03 2.66
C GLU A 551 16.44 -22.90 3.43
N ALA A 552 15.11 -22.91 3.44
CA ALA A 552 14.25 -21.95 4.15
C ALA A 552 14.54 -21.94 5.65
N PHE A 553 14.77 -23.12 6.26
CA PHE A 553 15.18 -23.24 7.66
C PHE A 553 16.42 -22.40 8.00
N TYR A 554 17.39 -22.31 7.08
CA TYR A 554 18.62 -21.54 7.28
C TYR A 554 18.50 -20.07 6.87
N LEU A 555 17.66 -19.75 5.89
CA LEU A 555 17.42 -18.36 5.47
C LEU A 555 16.71 -17.52 6.54
N ARG A 556 15.92 -18.16 7.41
CA ARG A 556 15.15 -17.52 8.48
C ARG A 556 14.22 -16.43 7.92
N PHE A 557 14.62 -15.16 8.02
CA PHE A 557 13.83 -13.99 7.59
C PHE A 557 14.25 -13.46 6.21
N MET A 558 15.25 -14.07 5.57
CA MET A 558 15.71 -13.68 4.24
C MET A 558 14.88 -14.39 3.16
N ASN A 559 14.56 -13.70 2.07
CA ASN A 559 13.72 -14.23 1.01
C ASN A 559 14.40 -15.21 0.03
N GLY A 560 15.73 -15.35 0.13
CA GLY A 560 16.51 -16.28 -0.70
C GLY A 560 16.48 -15.99 -2.20
N ARG A 561 16.22 -14.73 -2.64
CA ARG A 561 16.15 -14.37 -4.07
C ARG A 561 17.38 -14.88 -4.83
N GLY A 562 17.18 -15.48 -6.00
CA GLY A 562 18.23 -16.14 -6.80
C GLY A 562 18.57 -17.57 -6.37
N ILE A 563 18.70 -17.86 -5.08
CA ILE A 563 18.90 -19.25 -4.58
C ILE A 563 17.60 -20.03 -4.75
N MET A 564 16.48 -19.50 -4.24
CA MET A 564 15.15 -20.09 -4.39
C MET A 564 14.75 -20.22 -5.86
N ASP A 565 15.08 -19.22 -6.70
CA ASP A 565 14.86 -19.31 -8.16
C ASP A 565 15.63 -20.47 -8.79
N THR A 566 16.83 -20.78 -8.28
CA THR A 566 17.63 -21.91 -8.76
C THR A 566 17.04 -23.23 -8.29
N ILE A 567 16.62 -23.34 -7.02
CA ILE A 567 15.97 -24.54 -6.47
C ILE A 567 14.65 -24.82 -7.20
N LEU A 568 13.83 -23.79 -7.46
CA LEU A 568 12.57 -23.88 -8.20
C LEU A 568 12.74 -24.10 -9.71
N GLY A 569 13.97 -24.18 -10.23
CA GLY A 569 14.21 -24.46 -11.65
C GLY A 569 13.86 -23.31 -12.60
N LEU A 570 13.78 -22.07 -12.09
CA LEU A 570 13.52 -20.86 -12.89
C LEU A 570 14.78 -20.25 -13.51
N GLY A 571 15.96 -20.78 -13.13
CA GLY A 571 17.27 -20.35 -13.60
C GLY A 571 17.96 -21.37 -14.50
N ASN A 572 19.26 -21.58 -14.27
CA ASN A 572 20.07 -22.52 -15.05
C ASN A 572 19.81 -23.97 -14.60
N ARG A 573 19.41 -24.84 -15.53
CA ARG A 573 19.05 -26.24 -15.26
C ARG A 573 20.18 -27.08 -14.65
N ASP A 574 21.43 -26.88 -15.07
CA ASP A 574 22.59 -27.61 -14.51
C ASP A 574 22.87 -27.19 -13.06
N LYS A 575 22.77 -25.89 -12.75
CA LYS A 575 22.88 -25.40 -11.37
C LYS A 575 21.74 -25.91 -10.49
N HIS A 576 20.51 -25.91 -11.02
CA HIS A 576 19.33 -26.42 -10.34
C HIS A 576 19.53 -27.88 -9.91
N THR A 577 19.85 -28.78 -10.85
CA THR A 577 20.02 -30.21 -10.54
C THR A 577 21.11 -30.43 -9.49
N LYS A 578 22.29 -29.80 -9.67
CA LYS A 578 23.40 -29.93 -8.71
C LYS A 578 23.04 -29.42 -7.31
N LEU A 579 22.31 -28.32 -7.23
CA LEU A 579 21.93 -27.72 -5.96
C LEU A 579 20.86 -28.55 -5.25
N VAL A 580 19.79 -28.93 -5.96
CA VAL A 580 18.71 -29.77 -5.41
C VAL A 580 19.26 -31.09 -4.91
N ASP A 581 20.09 -31.79 -5.70
CA ASP A 581 20.71 -33.05 -5.28
C ASP A 581 21.58 -32.87 -4.02
N ALA A 582 22.38 -31.80 -3.95
CA ALA A 582 23.23 -31.54 -2.79
C ALA A 582 22.42 -31.25 -1.53
N LEU A 583 21.40 -30.40 -1.62
CA LEU A 583 20.53 -30.04 -0.51
C LEU A 583 19.68 -31.22 -0.04
N TYR A 584 19.11 -31.99 -0.97
CA TYR A 584 18.32 -33.17 -0.67
C TYR A 584 19.16 -34.23 0.06
N ASN A 585 20.35 -34.54 -0.43
CA ASN A 585 21.24 -35.53 0.19
C ASN A 585 21.67 -35.12 1.61
N GLU A 586 21.96 -33.83 1.83
CA GLU A 586 22.29 -33.33 3.17
C GLU A 586 21.07 -33.31 4.08
N SER A 587 19.89 -32.91 3.58
CA SER A 587 18.61 -32.97 4.32
C SER A 587 18.33 -34.39 4.81
N GLU A 588 18.40 -35.38 3.91
CA GLU A 588 18.23 -36.80 4.24
C GLU A 588 19.17 -37.29 5.34
N LYS A 589 20.44 -36.87 5.29
CA LYS A 589 21.42 -37.21 6.31
C LYS A 589 21.07 -36.59 7.67
N ARG A 590 20.57 -35.35 7.68
CA ARG A 590 20.14 -34.65 8.91
C ARG A 590 18.88 -35.27 9.50
N VAL A 591 17.90 -35.61 8.66
CA VAL A 591 16.69 -36.32 9.08
C VAL A 591 17.05 -37.66 9.71
N LYS A 592 17.91 -38.47 9.06
CA LYS A 592 18.38 -39.75 9.63
C LYS A 592 19.08 -39.58 10.97
N TRP A 593 19.93 -38.57 11.10
CA TRP A 593 20.61 -38.26 12.36
C TRP A 593 19.62 -37.86 13.46
N GLN A 594 18.62 -37.04 13.14
CA GLN A 594 17.57 -36.64 14.07
C GLN A 594 16.69 -37.81 14.51
N LEU A 595 16.23 -38.65 13.57
CA LEU A 595 15.40 -39.81 13.85
C LEU A 595 16.12 -40.87 14.68
N ALA A 596 17.44 -41.02 14.49
CA ALA A 596 18.26 -41.90 15.33
C ALA A 596 18.25 -41.48 16.82
N ALA A 597 18.06 -40.19 17.12
CA ALA A 597 17.88 -39.69 18.48
C ALA A 597 16.42 -39.81 18.97
N ALA A 598 15.46 -39.47 18.11
CA ALA A 598 14.04 -39.39 18.46
C ALA A 598 13.36 -40.76 18.62
N MET A 599 13.54 -41.65 17.64
CA MET A 599 12.77 -42.91 17.55
C MET A 599 12.95 -43.86 18.74
N PRO A 600 14.16 -44.05 19.31
CA PRO A 600 14.32 -44.91 20.49
C PRO A 600 13.58 -44.40 21.74
N ASN A 601 13.22 -43.12 21.76
CA ASN A 601 12.56 -42.45 22.89
C ASN A 601 11.06 -42.20 22.65
N LEU A 602 10.54 -42.60 21.48
CA LEU A 602 9.12 -42.51 21.16
C LEU A 602 8.32 -43.46 22.06
N LYS A 603 7.32 -42.92 22.75
CA LYS A 603 6.40 -43.73 23.55
C LYS A 603 5.13 -43.98 22.75
N THR A 604 4.90 -45.23 22.38
CA THR A 604 3.69 -45.66 21.67
C THR A 604 2.75 -46.38 22.63
N GLN A 605 1.47 -46.02 22.59
CA GLN A 605 0.39 -46.67 23.32
C GLN A 605 -0.81 -46.87 22.40
N GLU A 606 -1.36 -48.08 22.37
CA GLU A 606 -2.66 -48.32 21.75
C GLU A 606 -3.77 -48.03 22.78
N PHE A 607 -4.70 -47.15 22.41
CA PHE A 607 -5.87 -46.84 23.23
C PHE A 607 -6.99 -47.85 23.02
N PRO A 608 -7.91 -48.03 24.01
CA PRO A 608 -9.01 -48.99 23.88
C PRO A 608 -9.97 -48.71 22.73
N ASN A 609 -10.01 -47.48 22.21
CA ASN A 609 -10.79 -47.09 21.04
C ASN A 609 -10.12 -47.48 19.70
N GLY A 610 -8.89 -48.03 19.72
CA GLY A 610 -8.18 -48.47 18.52
C GLY A 610 -7.17 -47.47 17.96
N ILE A 611 -7.03 -46.29 18.56
CA ILE A 611 -6.07 -45.27 18.14
C ILE A 611 -4.66 -45.63 18.65
N THR A 612 -3.68 -45.62 17.76
CA THR A 612 -2.25 -45.69 18.13
C THR A 612 -1.75 -44.29 18.46
N PHE A 613 -1.48 -44.02 19.73
CA PHE A 613 -1.03 -42.73 20.23
C PHE A 613 0.48 -42.75 20.51
N ASN A 614 1.22 -41.91 19.79
CA ASN A 614 2.66 -41.74 19.91
C ASN A 614 2.98 -40.43 20.63
N VAL A 615 3.93 -40.45 21.57
CA VAL A 615 4.35 -39.28 22.33
C VAL A 615 5.87 -39.16 22.33
N LEU A 616 6.37 -37.98 21.95
CA LEU A 616 7.80 -37.66 21.92
C LEU A 616 8.09 -36.33 22.65
N ASP A 617 9.05 -36.34 23.57
CA ASP A 617 9.60 -35.12 24.15
C ASP A 617 10.76 -34.64 23.27
N VAL A 618 10.48 -33.64 22.41
CA VAL A 618 11.46 -33.12 21.45
C VAL A 618 12.44 -32.14 22.09
N GLU A 619 12.19 -31.69 23.32
CA GLU A 619 13.15 -30.87 24.07
C GLU A 619 14.29 -31.75 24.61
N LYS A 620 13.97 -32.97 25.04
CA LYS A 620 14.95 -33.91 25.62
C LYS A 620 15.56 -34.89 24.61
N TYR A 621 14.80 -35.31 23.61
CA TYR A 621 15.17 -36.43 22.74
C TYR A 621 15.29 -36.07 21.26
N ALA A 622 15.54 -34.80 20.95
CA ALA A 622 15.84 -34.31 19.61
C ALA A 622 16.98 -33.28 19.64
N HIS A 623 17.70 -33.11 18.52
CA HIS A 623 18.71 -32.06 18.42
C HIS A 623 18.03 -30.71 18.22
N LYS A 624 18.29 -29.78 19.15
CA LYS A 624 17.71 -28.43 19.17
C LYS A 624 18.47 -27.49 18.25
N PHE A 625 17.74 -26.52 17.69
CA PHE A 625 18.28 -25.49 16.78
C PHE A 625 18.97 -26.03 15.53
N THR A 626 18.68 -27.28 15.16
CA THR A 626 19.16 -27.93 13.94
C THR A 626 17.98 -28.37 13.09
N TYR A 627 18.22 -28.57 11.79
CA TYR A 627 17.22 -29.19 10.93
C TYR A 627 17.15 -30.70 11.20
N PRO A 628 15.95 -31.31 11.22
CA PRO A 628 14.65 -30.66 11.12
C PRO A 628 14.18 -30.02 12.44
N ALA A 629 13.40 -28.94 12.32
CA ALA A 629 12.75 -28.27 13.46
C ALA A 629 11.80 -29.23 14.22
N PRO A 630 11.35 -28.88 15.45
CA PRO A 630 10.42 -29.72 16.22
C PRO A 630 9.18 -30.17 15.43
N GLY A 631 8.57 -29.26 14.66
CA GLY A 631 7.40 -29.57 13.84
C GLY A 631 7.66 -30.61 12.75
N LYS A 632 8.72 -30.42 11.95
CA LYS A 632 9.15 -31.38 10.93
C LYS A 632 9.67 -32.68 11.55
N THR A 633 10.30 -32.63 12.73
CA THR A 633 10.68 -33.84 13.50
C THR A 633 9.45 -34.66 13.86
N CYS A 634 8.37 -34.02 14.33
CA CYS A 634 7.09 -34.69 14.58
C CYS A 634 6.53 -35.33 13.31
N GLY A 635 6.59 -34.62 12.17
CA GLY A 635 6.22 -35.13 10.86
C GLY A 635 6.98 -36.41 10.50
N PHE A 636 8.32 -36.36 10.44
CA PHE A 636 9.13 -37.52 10.09
C PHE A 636 8.96 -38.72 11.03
N VAL A 637 8.75 -38.47 12.33
CA VAL A 637 8.42 -39.53 13.30
C VAL A 637 7.06 -40.13 13.02
N HIS A 638 6.06 -39.31 12.70
CA HIS A 638 4.73 -39.75 12.30
C HIS A 638 4.79 -40.59 11.02
N ASP A 639 5.51 -40.11 9.99
CA ASP A 639 5.67 -40.82 8.72
C ASP A 639 6.31 -42.19 8.90
N GLN A 640 7.32 -42.32 9.78
CA GLN A 640 7.89 -43.64 10.10
C GLN A 640 6.88 -44.59 10.77
N MET A 641 5.99 -44.06 11.60
CA MET A 641 4.94 -44.85 12.22
C MET A 641 3.86 -45.26 11.22
N VAL A 642 3.48 -44.36 10.31
CA VAL A 642 2.57 -44.64 9.19
C VAL A 642 3.16 -45.70 8.27
N GLN A 643 4.43 -45.58 7.87
CA GLN A 643 5.11 -46.61 7.05
C GLN A 643 5.16 -47.98 7.73
N LYS A 644 5.25 -48.02 9.07
CA LYS A 644 5.31 -49.27 9.84
C LYS A 644 3.94 -49.92 10.05
N LEU A 645 2.89 -49.13 10.23
CA LEU A 645 1.56 -49.60 10.64
C LEU A 645 0.51 -49.55 9.52
N GLY A 646 0.79 -48.84 8.43
CA GLY A 646 -0.15 -48.58 7.34
C GLY A 646 -0.93 -47.28 7.54
N GLU A 647 -1.26 -46.65 6.42
CA GLU A 647 -1.92 -45.33 6.35
C GLU A 647 -3.38 -45.35 6.80
N GLU A 648 -4.06 -46.48 6.57
CA GLU A 648 -5.43 -46.75 7.04
C GLU A 648 -5.53 -46.93 8.57
N THR A 649 -4.39 -47.02 9.27
CA THR A 649 -4.39 -47.18 10.72
C THR A 649 -4.60 -45.82 11.39
N PRO A 650 -5.51 -45.70 12.38
CA PRO A 650 -5.69 -44.46 13.15
C PRO A 650 -4.46 -44.19 14.03
N ILE A 651 -3.61 -43.27 13.61
CA ILE A 651 -2.36 -42.93 14.28
C ILE A 651 -2.38 -41.45 14.63
N ILE A 652 -2.04 -41.12 15.87
CA ILE A 652 -1.81 -39.74 16.30
C ILE A 652 -0.42 -39.68 16.93
N THR A 653 0.38 -38.70 16.51
CA THR A 653 1.70 -38.40 17.06
C THR A 653 1.68 -37.02 17.68
N LEU A 654 2.03 -36.95 18.97
CA LEU A 654 2.20 -35.74 19.75
C LEU A 654 3.68 -35.57 20.10
N ALA A 655 4.33 -34.59 19.50
CA ALA A 655 5.67 -34.14 19.89
C ALA A 655 5.57 -32.88 20.75
N TYR A 656 6.15 -32.84 21.94
CA TYR A 656 6.04 -31.68 22.83
C TYR A 656 7.39 -31.16 23.33
N GLY A 657 7.45 -29.86 23.54
CA GLY A 657 8.52 -29.14 24.23
C GLY A 657 8.05 -28.60 25.58
N PRO A 658 8.75 -27.60 26.15
CA PRO A 658 8.39 -27.04 27.46
C PRO A 658 7.00 -26.37 27.46
N ASP A 659 6.72 -25.59 26.43
CA ASP A 659 5.58 -24.66 26.33
C ASP A 659 4.77 -24.86 25.03
N PHE A 660 5.02 -25.95 24.30
CA PHE A 660 4.30 -26.27 23.07
C PHE A 660 4.13 -27.78 22.83
N GLY A 661 3.16 -28.12 22.00
CA GLY A 661 2.93 -29.43 21.40
C GLY A 661 2.67 -29.31 19.90
N VAL A 662 3.16 -30.27 19.12
CA VAL A 662 2.89 -30.45 17.69
C VAL A 662 2.16 -31.77 17.53
N ILE A 663 1.07 -31.74 16.77
CA ILE A 663 0.18 -32.87 16.57
C ILE A 663 0.16 -33.21 15.09
N ARG A 664 0.28 -34.50 14.77
CA ARG A 664 0.03 -35.09 13.45
C ARG A 664 -0.88 -36.30 13.62
N ALA A 665 -1.91 -36.40 12.79
CA ALA A 665 -2.85 -37.50 12.74
C ALA A 665 -2.98 -38.00 11.30
N THR A 666 -3.26 -39.30 11.13
CA THR A 666 -3.66 -39.84 9.82
C THR A 666 -5.10 -39.43 9.49
N ASP A 667 -5.44 -39.36 8.21
CA ASP A 667 -6.80 -39.02 7.76
C ASP A 667 -7.85 -40.01 8.28
N ALA A 668 -7.46 -41.28 8.45
CA ALA A 668 -8.27 -42.30 9.10
C ALA A 668 -8.77 -41.89 10.49
N VAL A 669 -8.03 -41.06 11.23
CA VAL A 669 -8.46 -40.54 12.54
C VAL A 669 -9.63 -39.56 12.36
N ASN A 670 -9.57 -38.67 11.38
CA ASN A 670 -10.64 -37.73 11.08
C ASN A 670 -11.88 -38.48 10.54
N GLU A 671 -11.69 -39.32 9.53
CA GLU A 671 -12.80 -40.04 8.88
C GLU A 671 -13.56 -40.95 9.84
N ILE A 672 -12.85 -41.69 10.70
CA ILE A 672 -13.47 -42.68 11.60
C ILE A 672 -14.05 -42.03 12.86
N TYR A 673 -13.37 -41.02 13.42
CA TYR A 673 -13.70 -40.48 14.75
C TYR A 673 -14.17 -39.02 14.74
N GLY A 674 -14.24 -38.37 13.57
CA GLY A 674 -14.54 -36.95 13.46
C GLY A 674 -13.51 -36.07 14.16
N PHE A 675 -12.24 -36.51 14.17
CA PHE A 675 -11.16 -35.78 14.82
C PHE A 675 -10.91 -34.44 14.13
N ASN A 676 -10.98 -33.37 14.92
CA ASN A 676 -10.59 -32.04 14.50
C ASN A 676 -9.78 -31.39 15.63
N LEU A 677 -8.51 -31.12 15.37
CA LEU A 677 -7.59 -30.53 16.36
C LEU A 677 -8.12 -29.19 16.90
N ASN A 678 -8.66 -28.33 16.03
CA ASN A 678 -9.15 -27.01 16.42
C ASN A 678 -10.32 -27.12 17.42
N THR A 679 -11.21 -28.11 17.23
CA THR A 679 -12.30 -28.39 18.18
C THR A 679 -11.77 -28.81 19.55
N ILE A 680 -10.71 -29.63 19.59
CA ILE A 680 -10.10 -30.08 20.85
C ILE A 680 -9.41 -28.92 21.57
N ILE A 681 -8.73 -28.03 20.84
CA ILE A 681 -8.06 -26.85 21.41
C ILE A 681 -9.09 -25.94 22.10
N LEU A 682 -10.23 -25.65 21.46
CA LEU A 682 -11.31 -24.85 22.04
C LEU A 682 -11.81 -25.44 23.37
N GLN A 683 -12.02 -26.77 23.42
CA GLN A 683 -12.44 -27.43 24.65
C GLN A 683 -11.38 -27.34 25.75
N LEU A 684 -10.09 -27.49 25.40
CA LEU A 684 -9.01 -27.38 26.39
C LEU A 684 -8.88 -25.95 26.94
N LEU A 685 -9.16 -24.94 26.12
CA LEU A 685 -9.17 -23.54 26.52
C LEU A 685 -10.27 -23.26 27.55
N GLU A 686 -11.46 -23.82 27.36
CA GLU A 686 -12.56 -23.75 28.34
C GLU A 686 -12.25 -24.51 29.64
N GLU A 687 -11.64 -25.69 29.54
CA GLU A 687 -11.35 -26.56 30.70
C GLU A 687 -10.15 -26.10 31.54
N ILE A 688 -9.18 -25.43 30.91
CA ILE A 688 -7.91 -25.01 31.54
C ILE A 688 -7.59 -23.56 31.17
N PRO A 689 -8.43 -22.58 31.53
CA PRO A 689 -8.24 -21.18 31.14
C PRO A 689 -6.92 -20.61 31.68
N GLU A 690 -6.44 -21.09 32.82
CA GLU A 690 -5.17 -20.66 33.41
C GLU A 690 -3.93 -21.13 32.62
N ALA A 691 -4.06 -22.07 31.67
CA ALA A 691 -2.95 -22.56 30.87
C ALA A 691 -2.58 -21.63 29.70
N GLY A 692 -3.38 -20.60 29.42
CA GLY A 692 -3.15 -19.69 28.31
C GLY A 692 -2.97 -20.44 26.99
N ILE A 693 -3.88 -21.39 26.74
CA ILE A 693 -3.83 -22.26 25.56
C ILE A 693 -4.06 -21.41 24.32
N ASP A 694 -3.18 -21.60 23.35
CA ASP A 694 -3.24 -20.95 22.03
C ASP A 694 -2.81 -21.99 20.98
N GLY A 695 -3.25 -21.85 19.74
CA GLY A 695 -2.87 -22.77 18.66
C GLY A 695 -3.99 -23.09 17.69
N GLY A 696 -3.66 -23.94 16.72
CA GLY A 696 -4.53 -24.26 15.59
C GLY A 696 -3.76 -25.02 14.50
N GLY A 697 -4.38 -25.11 13.33
CA GLY A 697 -3.82 -25.72 12.12
C GLY A 697 -4.90 -26.39 11.27
N HIS A 698 -4.48 -27.36 10.46
CA HIS A 698 -5.40 -28.28 9.78
C HIS A 698 -6.04 -29.26 10.78
N GLU A 699 -7.12 -29.90 10.36
CA GLU A 699 -7.91 -30.83 11.17
C GLU A 699 -7.05 -31.96 11.75
N CYS A 700 -6.13 -32.49 10.95
CA CYS A 700 -5.21 -33.58 11.31
C CYS A 700 -3.80 -33.11 11.69
N ALA A 701 -3.47 -31.82 11.57
CA ALA A 701 -2.11 -31.35 11.76
C ALA A 701 -2.06 -29.92 12.27
N GLY A 702 -1.37 -29.69 13.39
CA GLY A 702 -1.24 -28.36 13.93
C GLY A 702 -0.39 -28.30 15.18
N SER A 703 -0.51 -27.20 15.90
CA SER A 703 0.26 -26.96 17.11
C SER A 703 -0.58 -26.35 18.21
N LEU A 704 -0.09 -26.51 19.43
CA LEU A 704 -0.69 -26.09 20.68
C LEU A 704 0.42 -25.42 21.50
N LYS A 705 0.16 -24.26 22.05
CA LYS A 705 1.03 -23.55 23.02
C LYS A 705 0.34 -23.50 24.37
N PHE A 706 1.12 -23.49 25.44
CA PHE A 706 0.63 -23.41 26.81
C PHE A 706 1.74 -22.94 27.75
N VAL A 707 1.35 -22.47 28.94
CA VAL A 707 2.30 -22.15 30.00
C VAL A 707 3.04 -23.42 30.45
N GLU A 708 4.37 -23.39 30.44
CA GLU A 708 5.24 -24.54 30.73
C GLU A 708 4.88 -25.26 32.04
N GLY A 709 4.58 -24.51 33.10
CA GLY A 709 4.20 -25.05 34.42
C GLY A 709 2.92 -25.89 34.42
N LEU A 710 2.09 -25.76 33.38
CA LEU A 710 0.83 -26.49 33.21
C LEU A 710 0.89 -27.52 32.07
N SER A 711 2.04 -27.67 31.40
CA SER A 711 2.27 -28.62 30.30
C SER A 711 1.69 -30.01 30.58
N LYS A 712 2.01 -30.60 31.74
CA LYS A 712 1.51 -31.93 32.12
C LYS A 712 -0.02 -31.99 32.18
N LYS A 713 -0.67 -30.95 32.73
CA LYS A 713 -2.13 -30.88 32.83
C LYS A 713 -2.75 -30.82 31.44
N VAL A 714 -2.23 -29.96 30.57
CA VAL A 714 -2.73 -29.79 29.20
C VAL A 714 -2.55 -31.06 28.37
N LEU A 715 -1.33 -31.61 28.31
CA LEU A 715 -1.03 -32.81 27.51
C LEU A 715 -1.80 -34.06 27.99
N GLN A 716 -2.05 -34.18 29.31
CA GLN A 716 -2.88 -35.26 29.85
C GLN A 716 -4.36 -35.12 29.46
N ASN A 717 -4.92 -33.90 29.48
CA ASN A 717 -6.30 -33.67 29.03
C ASN A 717 -6.43 -33.89 27.52
N PHE A 718 -5.45 -33.45 26.73
CA PHE A 718 -5.42 -33.74 25.29
C PHE A 718 -5.43 -35.25 25.02
N ALA A 719 -4.52 -36.00 25.65
CA ALA A 719 -4.48 -37.46 25.51
C ALA A 719 -5.78 -38.13 26.01
N GLY A 720 -6.39 -37.61 27.07
CA GLY A 720 -7.68 -38.08 27.57
C GLY A 720 -8.83 -37.87 26.57
N LYS A 721 -8.88 -36.71 25.91
CA LYS A 721 -9.85 -36.43 24.84
C LYS A 721 -9.67 -37.37 23.66
N VAL A 722 -8.43 -37.58 23.23
CA VAL A 722 -8.10 -38.55 22.16
C VAL A 722 -8.54 -39.98 22.53
N ALA A 723 -8.26 -40.42 23.75
CA ALA A 723 -8.69 -41.74 24.23
C ALA A 723 -10.23 -41.86 24.37
N GLY A 724 -10.92 -40.74 24.53
CA GLY A 724 -12.38 -40.65 24.64
C GLY A 724 -13.12 -40.51 23.31
N LEU A 725 -12.40 -40.39 22.19
CA LEU A 725 -13.01 -40.32 20.85
C LEU A 725 -13.84 -41.57 20.56
N LYS A 726 -15.02 -41.35 19.97
CA LYS A 726 -15.96 -42.39 19.56
C LYS A 726 -16.03 -42.41 18.04
N THR A 727 -16.27 -43.59 17.48
CA THR A 727 -16.55 -43.74 16.05
C THR A 727 -17.80 -42.94 15.68
N ASN A 728 -17.75 -42.25 14.54
CA ASN A 728 -18.87 -41.50 13.96
C ASN A 728 -20.12 -42.37 13.71
#